data_AF-A0AAU9Y2X0-F1
#
_entry.id   AF-A0AAU9Y2X0-F1
#
_cell.length_a   1.000
_cell.length_b   1.000
_cell.length_c   1.000
_cell.angle_alpha   90.00
_cell.angle_beta   90.00
_cell.angle_gamma   90.00
#
_symmetry.space_group_name_H-M   'P 1'
#
loop_
_entity.id
_entity.type
_entity.pdbx_description
1 polymer ?
#
loop_
_entity_poly.entity_id
_entity_poly.type
_entity_poly.pdbx_seq_one_letter_code
_entity_poly.pdbx_strand_id
1 'polypeptide(L)'
;MLDRIILDSFDPRSQSADQRKISLLNNALSQFKKEALKKREVWSHSQSFHRDENVNDTSVIVDEEEDTFDGTVLHFHDITPFSDVPDANLLQSKLTFKNKESEFWMGNTVDLCTLPLPRRYRGVSCTALSPDNSLIALGTVQGDIVIWDLATFPPRILRSSRGNNSAVVQLHWSFDSSQVVSLNDYGAITLWSLGNTISIPYEVKSFEPLEVNIGFKPSALIPLLTLERRDFLFTKGPFSDSRDLSSEVTTVAFHPSATLLGRQAFLMVGFSNGNILKLRFNKMLSIMSFPQVQPANGITHKIGKDVDAELFKEHCHKIVLITFVNNISPMVTVDEKGFMNIWEYSSECLTGFGWFVPSTKYRLNMVEMTYEPVLGTQEKEEFTDEVKGPKHKHHRLRQKMVQNRIKTQKYINSLRLEKPWQTQEKDNKVTKIFAPKNVPESGSTFHHVTYYQRSGQLASYVTKVYKPLQIPCSKFILSKQNFAGTRLVFMLLFPVVEPKEAHVSLVIINLEPTVSVSKNYMHIALDKDDYERCLSGSTCSFGISHAIDATGSEYIVANVNGNLFAVSMTTGNEVMAETQEGWVGCHLSLKKGQVPPTSKVEVASTSKGLQVLLYTHTLNSAVLLQVRDENTQEQRKQTWIAFQQWIHVGTKNTECVPVTLHTIRKHDWTFEGHSDVYIQCFMESLVLDLIDGQSK
;
A
#
# COMPACT_ATOMS: atom_id res chain seq x y z
N MET A 1 -19.65 -39.63 -6.05
CA MET A 1 -19.05 -41.00 -6.12
C MET A 1 -17.71 -41.05 -5.40
N LEU A 2 -16.87 -40.01 -5.50
CA LEU A 2 -15.62 -39.87 -4.72
C LEU A 2 -15.85 -39.76 -3.20
N ASP A 3 -16.90 -39.06 -2.74
CA ASP A 3 -17.12 -38.85 -1.29
C ASP A 3 -17.45 -40.13 -0.52
N ARG A 4 -18.01 -41.14 -1.20
CA ARG A 4 -18.28 -42.46 -0.60
C ARG A 4 -17.01 -43.32 -0.47
N ILE A 5 -15.98 -43.06 -1.28
CA ILE A 5 -14.73 -43.83 -1.29
C ILE A 5 -13.82 -43.41 -0.13
N ILE A 6 -13.87 -42.13 0.26
CA ILE A 6 -13.07 -41.57 1.36
C ILE A 6 -13.64 -41.98 2.73
N LEU A 7 -14.95 -42.14 2.85
CA LEU A 7 -15.58 -42.53 4.11
C LEU A 7 -15.41 -44.03 4.44
N ASP A 8 -15.28 -44.90 3.42
CA ASP A 8 -15.06 -46.34 3.62
C ASP A 8 -13.56 -46.71 3.85
N SER A 9 -12.63 -45.74 3.92
CA SER A 9 -11.21 -46.01 4.18
C SER A 9 -10.85 -46.16 5.67
N PHE A 10 -11.81 -45.97 6.58
CA PHE A 10 -11.58 -46.02 8.02
C PHE A 10 -12.01 -47.33 8.70
N ASP A 11 -12.49 -48.34 7.96
CA ASP A 11 -12.92 -49.60 8.55
C ASP A 11 -11.83 -50.70 8.44
N PRO A 12 -11.14 -51.10 9.53
CA PRO A 12 -9.93 -51.92 9.48
C PRO A 12 -10.15 -53.41 9.17
N ARG A 13 -11.36 -53.84 8.75
CA ARG A 13 -11.76 -55.26 8.76
C ARG A 13 -12.01 -55.92 7.40
N SER A 14 -11.60 -55.36 6.26
CA SER A 14 -11.80 -56.03 4.96
C SER A 14 -10.53 -56.17 4.10
N GLN A 15 -9.77 -57.24 4.32
CA GLN A 15 -8.57 -57.59 3.56
C GLN A 15 -8.81 -58.08 2.11
N SER A 16 -10.06 -58.08 1.61
CA SER A 16 -10.38 -58.55 0.25
C SER A 16 -10.67 -57.44 -0.77
N ALA A 17 -10.58 -56.17 -0.38
CA ALA A 17 -10.91 -55.01 -1.24
C ALA A 17 -9.71 -54.33 -1.94
N ASP A 18 -8.47 -54.71 -1.61
CA ASP A 18 -7.27 -53.96 -2.01
C ASP A 18 -6.92 -54.07 -3.50
N GLN A 19 -7.14 -55.21 -4.16
CA GLN A 19 -6.75 -55.37 -5.57
C GLN A 19 -7.58 -54.54 -6.54
N ARG A 20 -8.87 -54.31 -6.27
CA ARG A 20 -9.72 -53.43 -7.10
C ARG A 20 -9.44 -51.95 -6.86
N LYS A 21 -9.06 -51.57 -5.63
CA LYS A 21 -8.65 -50.20 -5.30
C LYS A 21 -7.35 -49.83 -6.01
N ILE A 22 -6.38 -50.74 -6.03
CA ILE A 22 -5.09 -50.55 -6.72
C ILE A 22 -5.28 -50.45 -8.24
N SER A 23 -6.17 -51.23 -8.84
CA SER A 23 -6.41 -51.15 -10.29
C SER A 23 -7.10 -49.85 -10.73
N LEU A 24 -8.02 -49.32 -9.92
CA LEU A 24 -8.67 -48.04 -10.18
C LEU A 24 -7.71 -46.86 -10.04
N LEU A 25 -6.83 -46.89 -9.03
CA LEU A 25 -5.78 -45.88 -8.83
C LEU A 25 -4.78 -45.88 -9.99
N ASN A 26 -4.34 -47.06 -10.44
CA ASN A 26 -3.42 -47.19 -11.56
C ASN A 26 -4.06 -46.72 -12.89
N ASN A 27 -5.35 -47.00 -13.10
CA ASN A 27 -6.06 -46.53 -14.29
C ASN A 27 -6.21 -45.00 -14.29
N ALA A 28 -6.58 -44.38 -13.16
CA ALA A 28 -6.66 -42.93 -13.03
C ALA A 28 -5.30 -42.27 -13.30
N LEU A 29 -4.22 -42.80 -12.71
CA LEU A 29 -2.86 -42.29 -12.88
C LEU A 29 -2.37 -42.41 -14.34
N SER A 30 -2.76 -43.49 -15.04
CA SER A 30 -2.48 -43.65 -16.48
C SER A 30 -3.20 -42.61 -17.35
N GLN A 31 -4.41 -42.22 -16.95
CA GLN A 31 -5.25 -41.26 -17.67
C GLN A 31 -4.71 -39.83 -17.48
N PHE A 32 -4.29 -39.48 -16.26
CA PHE A 32 -3.59 -38.22 -15.97
C PHE A 32 -2.29 -38.08 -16.76
N LYS A 33 -1.49 -39.15 -16.88
CA LYS A 33 -0.27 -39.13 -17.71
C LYS A 33 -0.56 -38.87 -19.19
N LYS A 34 -1.65 -39.42 -19.72
CA LYS A 34 -2.07 -39.20 -21.12
C LYS A 34 -2.55 -37.77 -21.37
N GLU A 35 -3.25 -37.16 -20.42
CA GLU A 35 -3.68 -35.76 -20.54
C GLU A 35 -2.52 -34.77 -20.41
N ALA A 36 -1.55 -35.05 -19.53
CA ALA A 36 -0.33 -34.24 -19.39
C ALA A 36 0.51 -34.21 -20.68
N LEU A 37 0.57 -35.33 -21.41
CA LEU A 37 1.25 -35.41 -22.71
C LEU A 37 0.52 -34.63 -23.81
N LYS A 38 -0.82 -34.59 -23.80
CA LYS A 38 -1.61 -33.81 -24.78
C LYS A 38 -1.47 -32.29 -24.63
N LYS A 39 -1.28 -31.77 -23.41
CA LYS A 39 -1.11 -30.32 -23.18
C LYS A 39 0.25 -29.77 -23.64
N ARG A 40 1.24 -30.65 -23.87
CA ARG A 40 2.61 -30.27 -24.25
C ARG A 40 2.71 -29.70 -25.67
N GLU A 41 1.81 -30.10 -26.58
CA GLU A 41 1.84 -29.65 -27.99
C GLU A 41 1.15 -28.29 -28.20
N VAL A 42 0.25 -27.87 -27.30
CA VAL A 42 -0.55 -26.63 -27.43
C VAL A 42 0.30 -25.37 -27.15
N TRP A 43 1.43 -25.49 -26.46
CA TRP A 43 2.26 -24.36 -26.02
C TRP A 43 3.52 -24.14 -26.88
N SER A 44 3.61 -24.78 -28.04
CA SER A 44 4.75 -24.65 -28.96
C SER A 44 4.73 -23.39 -29.84
N HIS A 45 3.71 -22.54 -29.72
CA HIS A 45 3.50 -21.39 -30.61
C HIS A 45 3.34 -20.07 -29.82
N SER A 46 4.41 -19.57 -29.19
CA SER A 46 4.57 -18.12 -28.90
C SER A 46 5.89 -17.76 -28.18
N GLN A 47 7.04 -18.32 -28.55
CA GLN A 47 8.32 -17.76 -28.07
C GLN A 47 9.37 -17.77 -29.18
N SER A 48 9.36 -16.74 -30.02
CA SER A 48 10.50 -16.40 -30.88
C SER A 48 11.47 -15.53 -30.09
N PHE A 49 12.62 -16.09 -29.73
CA PHE A 49 13.77 -15.36 -29.22
C PHE A 49 14.33 -14.47 -30.35
N HIS A 50 14.20 -13.15 -30.22
CA HIS A 50 14.98 -12.21 -31.01
C HIS A 50 16.17 -11.70 -30.20
N ARG A 51 17.34 -11.73 -30.85
CA ARG A 51 18.63 -11.32 -30.31
C ARG A 51 19.03 -10.07 -31.09
N ASP A 52 18.79 -8.90 -30.54
CA ASP A 52 19.11 -7.65 -31.21
C ASP A 52 20.54 -7.18 -30.89
N GLU A 53 21.41 -7.35 -31.88
CA GLU A 53 22.57 -6.51 -32.09
C GLU A 53 22.15 -5.37 -33.02
N ASN A 54 22.03 -4.14 -32.50
CA ASN A 54 22.70 -2.93 -33.01
C ASN A 54 22.05 -1.64 -32.50
N VAL A 55 22.91 -0.73 -32.05
CA VAL A 55 22.65 0.63 -31.60
C VAL A 55 22.49 1.55 -32.82
N ASN A 56 21.44 2.38 -32.84
CA ASN A 56 21.54 3.82 -33.14
C ASN A 56 20.22 4.56 -32.90
N ASP A 57 20.35 5.73 -32.26
CA ASP A 57 19.32 6.69 -31.84
C ASP A 57 18.36 7.15 -32.95
N THR A 58 17.05 7.21 -32.66
CA THR A 58 16.27 8.45 -32.47
C THR A 58 14.76 8.17 -32.28
N SER A 59 14.26 8.51 -31.09
CA SER A 59 12.89 8.97 -30.74
C SER A 59 11.68 8.39 -31.51
N VAL A 60 11.11 7.31 -30.99
CA VAL A 60 9.74 7.22 -30.43
C VAL A 60 9.79 6.06 -29.43
N ILE A 61 9.66 6.31 -28.13
CA ILE A 61 9.46 5.23 -27.16
C ILE A 61 8.00 4.81 -27.31
N VAL A 62 7.76 3.83 -28.19
CA VAL A 62 6.58 2.98 -28.07
C VAL A 62 6.99 1.96 -27.02
N ASP A 63 6.35 1.97 -25.84
CA ASP A 63 6.58 0.95 -24.81
C ASP A 63 6.14 -0.40 -25.38
N GLU A 64 7.07 -1.17 -25.95
CA GLU A 64 6.82 -2.52 -26.50
C GLU A 64 6.26 -3.50 -25.44
N GLU A 65 6.34 -3.14 -24.16
CA GLU A 65 5.75 -3.87 -23.03
C GLU A 65 4.23 -3.72 -22.90
N GLU A 66 3.60 -2.69 -23.51
CA GLU A 66 2.14 -2.49 -23.41
C GLU A 66 1.36 -3.50 -24.27
N ASP A 67 1.87 -3.84 -25.46
CA ASP A 67 1.19 -4.74 -26.40
C ASP A 67 1.33 -6.24 -26.04
N THR A 68 2.14 -6.57 -25.03
CA THR A 68 2.47 -7.96 -24.65
C THR A 68 1.98 -8.38 -23.26
N PHE A 69 1.41 -7.47 -22.47
CA PHE A 69 0.94 -7.79 -21.12
C PHE A 69 -0.33 -8.65 -21.12
N ASP A 70 -0.26 -9.82 -20.48
CA ASP A 70 -1.33 -10.83 -20.43
C ASP A 70 -2.21 -10.75 -19.15
N GLY A 71 -2.08 -9.69 -18.35
CA GLY A 71 -2.78 -9.50 -17.08
C GLY A 71 -3.91 -8.48 -17.08
N THR A 72 -4.45 -8.17 -15.89
CA THR A 72 -5.55 -7.22 -15.73
C THR A 72 -5.04 -5.81 -15.42
N VAL A 73 -5.47 -4.81 -16.19
CA VAL A 73 -5.15 -3.40 -15.93
C VAL A 73 -6.17 -2.78 -14.97
N LEU A 74 -5.67 -2.20 -13.88
CA LEU A 74 -6.48 -1.54 -12.86
C LEU A 74 -6.54 -0.04 -13.15
N HIS A 75 -7.75 0.47 -13.41
CA HIS A 75 -8.00 1.89 -13.67
C HIS A 75 -8.60 2.56 -12.43
N PHE A 76 -8.03 3.70 -12.02
CA PHE A 76 -8.56 4.48 -10.89
C PHE A 76 -9.10 5.86 -11.31
N HIS A 77 -8.64 6.41 -12.43
CA HIS A 77 -9.07 7.74 -12.90
C HIS A 77 -10.55 7.84 -13.30
N ASP A 78 -11.19 6.72 -13.63
CA ASP A 78 -12.62 6.66 -14.02
C ASP A 78 -13.58 6.62 -12.82
N ILE A 79 -13.05 6.43 -11.62
CA ILE A 79 -13.84 6.27 -10.40
C ILE A 79 -14.04 7.65 -9.78
N THR A 80 -15.29 8.01 -9.43
CA THR A 80 -15.51 9.22 -8.63
C THR A 80 -15.23 8.91 -7.16
N PRO A 81 -14.28 9.59 -6.51
CA PRO A 81 -13.94 9.28 -5.13
C PRO A 81 -15.09 9.65 -4.19
N PHE A 82 -15.25 8.92 -3.09
CA PHE A 82 -16.37 9.11 -2.17
C PHE A 82 -16.44 10.53 -1.58
N SER A 83 -15.28 11.15 -1.31
CA SER A 83 -15.17 12.53 -0.82
C SER A 83 -15.87 13.56 -1.72
N ASP A 84 -15.83 13.30 -3.03
CA ASP A 84 -16.30 14.23 -4.07
C ASP A 84 -17.78 14.01 -4.41
N VAL A 85 -18.38 12.94 -3.87
CA VAL A 85 -19.81 12.68 -4.01
C VAL A 85 -20.57 13.71 -3.18
N PRO A 86 -21.44 14.54 -3.79
CA PRO A 86 -22.22 15.52 -3.05
C PRO A 86 -23.07 14.85 -1.98
N ASP A 87 -23.15 15.45 -0.79
CA ASP A 87 -23.89 14.87 0.34
C ASP A 87 -25.36 14.56 0.01
N ALA A 88 -25.97 15.33 -0.90
CA ALA A 88 -27.34 15.09 -1.40
C ALA A 88 -27.54 13.74 -2.11
N ASN A 89 -26.45 13.17 -2.65
CA ASN A 89 -26.45 11.87 -3.34
C ASN A 89 -26.05 10.71 -2.42
N LEU A 90 -25.66 11.00 -1.16
CA LEU A 90 -25.29 9.99 -0.19
C LEU A 90 -26.52 9.46 0.55
N LEU A 91 -26.50 8.16 0.85
CA LEU A 91 -27.47 7.55 1.77
C LEU A 91 -27.34 8.19 3.15
N GLN A 92 -28.46 8.38 3.84
CA GLN A 92 -28.49 9.05 5.15
C GLN A 92 -27.58 8.36 6.19
N SER A 93 -27.54 7.02 6.20
CA SER A 93 -26.63 6.25 7.06
C SER A 93 -25.16 6.55 6.76
N LYS A 94 -24.82 6.73 5.48
CA LYS A 94 -23.46 7.06 5.05
C LYS A 94 -23.04 8.44 5.50
N LEU A 95 -23.92 9.44 5.28
CA LEU A 95 -23.72 10.80 5.75
C LEU A 95 -23.61 10.88 7.28
N THR A 96 -24.43 10.10 7.99
CA THR A 96 -24.42 10.07 9.46
C THR A 96 -23.07 9.59 10.00
N PHE A 97 -22.53 8.48 9.46
CA PHE A 97 -21.21 8.01 9.88
C PHE A 97 -20.10 9.00 9.48
N LYS A 98 -20.13 9.54 8.26
CA LYS A 98 -19.19 10.57 7.77
C LYS A 98 -19.06 11.73 8.77
N ASN A 99 -20.18 12.24 9.27
CA ASN A 99 -20.19 13.35 10.24
C ASN A 99 -19.74 12.90 11.64
N LYS A 100 -20.20 11.73 12.10
CA LYS A 100 -19.85 11.19 13.42
C LYS A 100 -18.36 10.85 13.54
N GLU A 101 -17.75 10.39 12.46
CA GLU A 101 -16.30 10.16 12.38
C GLU A 101 -15.53 11.48 12.57
N SER A 102 -15.89 12.54 11.84
CA SER A 102 -15.29 13.87 12.02
C SER A 102 -15.49 14.43 13.44
N GLU A 103 -16.68 14.24 14.04
CA GLU A 103 -16.95 14.61 15.44
C GLU A 103 -16.06 13.84 16.43
N PHE A 104 -15.84 12.53 16.22
CA PHE A 104 -14.94 11.72 17.05
C PHE A 104 -13.50 12.26 17.02
N TRP A 105 -13.02 12.65 15.84
CA TRP A 105 -11.67 13.23 15.70
C TRP A 105 -11.54 14.62 16.30
N MET A 106 -12.61 15.42 16.33
CA MET A 106 -12.63 16.70 17.03
C MET A 106 -12.40 16.54 18.55
N GLY A 107 -12.85 15.43 19.14
CA GLY A 107 -12.62 15.09 20.54
C GLY A 107 -11.23 14.53 20.86
N ASN A 108 -10.32 14.47 19.88
CA ASN A 108 -8.97 13.96 20.08
C ASN A 108 -7.96 15.11 20.25
N THR A 109 -7.02 14.95 21.18
CA THR A 109 -5.91 15.88 21.41
C THR A 109 -4.58 15.28 20.98
N VAL A 110 -3.63 16.13 20.58
CA VAL A 110 -2.32 15.69 20.08
C VAL A 110 -1.22 16.22 20.98
N ASP A 111 -0.45 15.30 21.56
CA ASP A 111 0.71 15.58 22.38
C ASP A 111 2.00 15.24 21.62
N LEU A 112 2.98 16.14 21.67
CA LEU A 112 4.27 15.97 20.99
C LEU A 112 5.37 15.61 21.99
N CYS A 113 5.96 14.43 21.80
CA CYS A 113 7.11 13.94 22.54
C CYS A 113 8.31 13.74 21.60
N THR A 114 9.52 13.82 22.13
CA THR A 114 10.74 13.48 21.37
C THR A 114 11.38 12.22 21.93
N LEU A 115 11.71 11.26 21.09
CA LEU A 115 12.49 10.08 21.45
C LEU A 115 13.99 10.43 21.33
N PRO A 116 14.70 10.58 22.46
CA PRO A 116 16.11 10.94 22.42
C PRO A 116 16.94 9.73 21.98
N LEU A 117 17.70 9.89 20.89
CA LEU A 117 18.71 8.90 20.52
C LEU A 117 20.03 9.24 21.23
N PRO A 118 20.75 8.25 21.78
CA PRO A 118 22.12 8.45 22.25
C PRO A 118 22.97 9.16 21.19
N ARG A 119 23.78 10.15 21.61
CA ARG A 119 24.58 11.04 20.72
C ARG A 119 25.44 10.33 19.68
N ARG A 120 25.78 9.06 19.90
CA ARG A 120 26.53 8.24 18.94
C ARG A 120 25.74 7.88 17.69
N TYR A 121 24.42 7.75 17.79
CA TYR A 121 23.55 7.38 16.68
C TYR A 121 23.31 8.59 15.78
N ARG A 122 23.62 8.46 14.50
CA ARG A 122 23.45 9.52 13.50
C ARG A 122 22.31 9.20 12.54
N GLY A 123 21.27 10.03 12.57
CA GLY A 123 20.10 9.92 11.70
C GLY A 123 19.29 8.63 11.91
N VAL A 124 18.01 8.67 11.54
CA VAL A 124 17.19 7.46 11.42
C VAL A 124 16.84 7.27 9.94
N SER A 125 17.22 6.15 9.37
CA SER A 125 17.02 5.84 7.96
C SER A 125 15.73 5.06 7.69
N CYS A 126 15.37 4.15 8.60
CA CYS A 126 14.17 3.33 8.54
C CYS A 126 13.67 2.96 9.94
N THR A 127 12.40 2.61 10.04
CA THR A 127 11.76 2.12 11.26
C THR A 127 10.81 0.98 10.95
N ALA A 128 10.53 0.12 11.92
CA ALA A 128 9.49 -0.89 11.82
C ALA A 128 8.87 -1.15 13.20
N LEU A 129 7.55 -1.25 13.26
CA LEU A 129 6.81 -1.66 14.46
C LEU A 129 6.73 -3.18 14.57
N SER A 130 6.79 -3.69 15.79
CA SER A 130 6.47 -5.10 16.04
C SER A 130 4.98 -5.36 15.79
N PRO A 131 4.60 -6.58 15.38
CA PRO A 131 3.19 -6.93 15.13
C PRO A 131 2.25 -6.70 16.32
N ASP A 132 2.78 -6.72 17.54
CA ASP A 132 2.05 -6.43 18.78
C ASP A 132 2.02 -4.94 19.18
N ASN A 133 2.59 -4.05 18.35
CA ASN A 133 2.72 -2.60 18.58
C ASN A 133 3.40 -2.19 19.91
N SER A 134 4.07 -3.12 20.59
CA SER A 134 4.74 -2.84 21.85
C SER A 134 6.18 -2.36 21.66
N LEU A 135 6.81 -2.72 20.53
CA LEU A 135 8.20 -2.43 20.23
C LEU A 135 8.34 -1.66 18.92
N ILE A 136 9.35 -0.77 18.88
CA ILE A 136 9.84 -0.16 17.64
C ILE A 136 11.28 -0.58 17.41
N ALA A 137 11.60 -1.02 16.19
CA ALA A 137 12.96 -1.10 15.70
C ALA A 137 13.30 0.17 14.91
N LEU A 138 14.41 0.81 15.26
CA LEU A 138 14.99 1.94 14.55
C LEU A 138 16.30 1.52 13.90
N GLY A 139 16.48 1.84 12.62
CA GLY A 139 17.72 1.67 11.88
C GLY A 139 18.38 3.03 11.64
N THR A 140 19.69 3.11 11.85
CA THR A 140 20.46 4.35 11.67
C THR A 140 21.22 4.37 10.36
N VAL A 141 21.66 5.56 9.95
CA VAL A 141 22.50 5.76 8.77
C VAL A 141 23.88 5.08 8.91
N GLN A 142 24.32 4.81 10.14
CA GLN A 142 25.59 4.12 10.42
C GLN A 142 25.44 2.61 10.65
N GLY A 143 24.22 2.07 10.49
CA GLY A 143 23.99 0.63 10.61
C GLY A 143 23.64 0.13 12.00
N ASP A 144 23.63 1.00 13.01
CA ASP A 144 23.14 0.64 14.34
C ASP A 144 21.63 0.40 14.29
N ILE A 145 21.16 -0.64 14.98
CA ILE A 145 19.75 -0.96 15.18
C ILE A 145 19.43 -0.79 16.66
N VAL A 146 18.33 -0.12 16.98
CA VAL A 146 17.90 0.13 18.36
C VAL A 146 16.45 -0.31 18.52
N ILE A 147 16.19 -1.14 19.52
CA ILE A 147 14.83 -1.57 19.87
C ILE A 147 14.32 -0.77 21.05
N TRP A 148 13.19 -0.10 20.86
CA TRP A 148 12.48 0.67 21.86
C TRP A 148 11.24 -0.06 22.35
N ASP A 149 10.96 0.06 23.64
CA ASP A 149 9.73 -0.34 24.30
C ASP A 149 8.79 0.87 24.38
N LEU A 150 7.66 0.79 23.69
CA LEU A 150 6.58 1.78 23.69
C LEU A 150 5.52 1.53 24.78
N ALA A 151 5.49 0.34 25.37
CA ALA A 151 4.50 0.04 26.41
C ALA A 151 4.78 0.87 27.68
N THR A 152 6.06 1.09 28.00
CA THR A 152 6.49 1.94 29.13
C THR A 152 6.53 3.43 28.77
N PHE A 153 6.17 4.29 29.72
CA PHE A 153 6.32 5.74 29.60
C PHE A 153 7.21 6.28 30.74
N PRO A 154 8.32 6.99 30.44
CA PRO A 154 8.83 7.30 29.10
C PRO A 154 9.31 6.04 28.35
N PRO A 155 9.30 6.04 27.00
CA PRO A 155 9.84 4.95 26.21
C PRO A 155 11.30 4.67 26.57
N ARG A 156 11.74 3.41 26.45
CA ARG A 156 13.10 2.99 26.82
C ARG A 156 13.73 2.08 25.78
N ILE A 157 15.07 2.05 25.76
CA ILE A 157 15.84 1.16 24.88
C ILE A 157 15.97 -0.21 25.54
N LEU A 158 15.47 -1.26 24.87
CA LEU A 158 15.63 -2.65 25.31
C LEU A 158 16.90 -3.30 24.78
N ARG A 159 17.21 -3.04 23.51
CA ARG A 159 18.32 -3.67 22.79
C ARG A 159 18.98 -2.71 21.84
N SER A 160 20.26 -2.96 21.57
CA SER A 160 20.97 -2.29 20.49
C SER A 160 21.95 -3.24 19.80
N SER A 161 22.12 -3.09 18.50
CA SER A 161 23.27 -3.65 17.78
C SER A 161 24.33 -2.57 17.58
N ARG A 162 25.54 -2.99 17.23
CA ARG A 162 26.57 -2.10 16.72
C ARG A 162 26.77 -2.40 15.24
N GLY A 163 26.45 -1.42 14.40
CA GLY A 163 26.53 -1.53 12.95
C GLY A 163 27.94 -1.39 12.40
N ASN A 164 28.13 -1.84 11.16
CA ASN A 164 29.39 -1.77 10.43
C ASN A 164 29.45 -0.56 9.46
N ASN A 165 28.93 0.60 9.87
CA ASN A 165 28.97 1.85 9.09
C ASN A 165 28.31 1.77 7.70
N SER A 166 27.23 0.99 7.59
CA SER A 166 26.39 0.84 6.40
C SER A 166 24.94 1.18 6.74
N ALA A 167 24.25 2.01 5.97
CA ALA A 167 22.91 2.47 6.35
C ALA A 167 21.91 1.31 6.35
N VAL A 168 21.07 1.22 7.40
CA VAL A 168 19.95 0.27 7.39
C VAL A 168 18.83 0.85 6.53
N VAL A 169 18.46 0.18 5.45
CA VAL A 169 17.45 0.68 4.49
C VAL A 169 16.06 0.14 4.82
N GLN A 170 15.98 -1.08 5.35
CA GLN A 170 14.72 -1.71 5.73
C GLN A 170 14.88 -2.56 7.00
N LEU A 171 13.83 -2.56 7.82
CA LEU A 171 13.65 -3.44 8.96
C LEU A 171 12.31 -4.16 8.82
N HIS A 172 12.25 -5.44 9.18
CA HIS A 172 11.01 -6.21 9.21
C HIS A 172 11.00 -7.12 10.43
N TRP A 173 9.88 -7.14 11.16
CA TRP A 173 9.69 -7.99 12.33
C TRP A 173 9.18 -9.37 11.96
N SER A 174 9.50 -10.37 12.78
CA SER A 174 8.79 -11.66 12.77
C SER A 174 7.42 -11.51 13.43
N PHE A 175 6.50 -12.39 13.06
CA PHE A 175 5.12 -12.40 13.56
C PHE A 175 5.02 -12.53 15.10
N ASP A 176 5.97 -13.24 15.71
CA ASP A 176 6.05 -13.45 17.16
C ASP A 176 6.80 -12.33 17.92
N SER A 177 7.17 -11.23 17.25
CA SER A 177 7.96 -10.11 17.78
C SER A 177 9.31 -10.51 18.37
N SER A 178 9.83 -11.71 18.09
CA SER A 178 11.07 -12.23 18.72
C SER A 178 12.33 -12.01 17.87
N GLN A 179 12.15 -11.74 16.58
CA GLN A 179 13.21 -11.56 15.60
C GLN A 179 12.98 -10.33 14.73
N VAL A 180 14.07 -9.76 14.24
CA VAL A 180 14.08 -8.64 13.30
C VAL A 180 15.06 -8.96 12.19
N VAL A 181 14.66 -8.72 10.95
CA VAL A 181 15.57 -8.73 9.81
C VAL A 181 15.91 -7.30 9.43
N SER A 182 17.19 -7.05 9.18
CA SER A 182 17.70 -5.79 8.66
C SER A 182 18.31 -5.98 7.28
N LEU A 183 17.98 -5.09 6.35
CA LEU A 183 18.63 -4.95 5.05
C LEU A 183 19.46 -3.66 5.04
N ASN A 184 20.72 -3.73 4.62
CA ASN A 184 21.55 -2.54 4.44
C ASN A 184 21.60 -2.06 2.97
N ASP A 185 22.14 -0.88 2.78
CA ASP A 185 22.39 -0.23 1.48
C ASP A 185 23.24 -1.06 0.50
N TYR A 186 24.15 -1.89 1.00
CA TYR A 186 24.96 -2.82 0.19
C TYR A 186 24.28 -4.15 -0.15
N GLY A 187 23.01 -4.35 0.27
CA GLY A 187 22.24 -5.57 0.02
C GLY A 187 22.56 -6.74 0.94
N ALA A 188 23.25 -6.50 2.07
CA ALA A 188 23.45 -7.51 3.12
C ALA A 188 22.22 -7.60 4.02
N ILE A 189 21.81 -8.84 4.30
CA ILE A 189 20.68 -9.16 5.17
C ILE A 189 21.23 -9.74 6.46
N THR A 190 20.81 -9.20 7.61
CA THR A 190 21.10 -9.80 8.92
C THR A 190 19.81 -10.08 9.67
N LEU A 191 19.66 -11.33 10.13
CA LEU A 191 18.61 -11.77 11.04
C LEU A 191 19.10 -11.63 12.48
N TRP A 192 18.32 -10.94 13.29
CA TRP A 192 18.59 -10.66 14.70
C TRP A 192 17.56 -11.34 15.59
N SER A 193 18.02 -11.92 16.69
CA SER A 193 17.16 -12.35 17.80
C SER A 193 17.23 -11.34 18.94
N LEU A 194 16.07 -11.06 19.53
CA LEU A 194 15.98 -10.30 20.78
C LEU A 194 16.38 -11.15 22.01
N GLY A 195 16.48 -12.47 21.85
CA GLY A 195 16.66 -13.44 22.94
C GLY A 195 15.39 -13.68 23.75
N ASN A 196 15.48 -14.51 24.80
CA ASN A 196 14.38 -14.71 25.75
C ASN A 196 14.28 -13.48 26.66
N THR A 197 13.54 -12.44 26.26
CA THR A 197 13.11 -11.42 27.22
C THR A 197 11.62 -11.42 27.38
N ILE A 198 11.21 -11.96 28.52
CA ILE A 198 10.05 -11.53 29.27
C ILE A 198 10.33 -10.08 29.66
N SER A 199 9.46 -9.15 29.30
CA SER A 199 9.38 -7.85 29.96
C SER A 199 9.01 -8.13 31.42
N ILE A 200 9.98 -8.23 32.32
CA ILE A 200 9.68 -8.37 33.74
C ILE A 200 9.17 -6.99 34.20
N PRO A 201 7.89 -6.83 34.59
CA PRO A 201 7.48 -5.62 35.27
C PRO A 201 8.16 -5.63 36.64
N TYR A 202 9.18 -4.79 36.82
CA TYR A 202 9.83 -4.66 38.12
C TYR A 202 8.98 -3.74 38.99
N GLU A 203 8.42 -4.25 40.10
CA GLU A 203 7.92 -3.41 41.19
C GLU A 203 9.14 -2.74 41.84
N VAL A 204 9.39 -1.46 41.53
CA VAL A 204 10.37 -0.67 42.26
C VAL A 204 9.79 -0.32 43.62
N LYS A 205 10.03 -1.18 44.61
CA LYS A 205 10.00 -0.79 46.02
C LYS A 205 11.38 -0.22 46.37
N SER A 206 11.38 1.04 46.78
CA SER A 206 12.50 1.87 47.24
C SER A 206 13.33 2.60 46.17
N PHE A 207 13.32 3.93 46.30
CA PHE A 207 14.10 4.90 45.55
C PHE A 207 15.55 4.91 46.06
N GLU A 208 16.52 4.62 45.19
CA GLU A 208 17.91 5.07 45.33
C GLU A 208 18.20 6.18 44.31
N PRO A 209 19.13 7.11 44.59
CA PRO A 209 19.21 8.38 43.90
C PRO A 209 19.70 8.23 42.45
N LEU A 210 18.94 8.85 41.54
CA LEU A 210 19.22 9.01 40.12
C LEU A 210 20.40 9.96 39.90
N GLU A 211 21.57 9.42 39.60
CA GLU A 211 22.60 10.17 38.87
C GLU A 211 23.09 9.33 37.67
N VAL A 212 22.97 9.94 36.48
CA VAL A 212 23.24 9.46 35.10
C VAL A 212 22.04 8.82 34.37
N ASN A 213 21.30 9.70 33.68
CA ASN A 213 20.11 9.47 32.84
C ASN A 213 20.27 8.43 31.71
N ILE A 214 20.20 7.15 32.07
CA ILE A 214 19.44 6.02 31.45
C ILE A 214 19.95 4.80 32.24
N GLY A 215 19.34 4.50 33.38
CA GLY A 215 19.76 3.45 34.32
C GLY A 215 19.57 2.01 33.83
N PHE A 216 19.56 1.78 32.52
CA PHE A 216 19.42 0.46 31.91
C PHE A 216 20.53 0.27 30.89
N LYS A 217 21.38 -0.76 31.07
CA LYS A 217 22.32 -1.18 30.02
C LYS A 217 21.51 -2.01 29.00
N PRO A 218 21.24 -1.51 27.78
CA PRO A 218 20.56 -2.31 26.78
C PRO A 218 21.41 -3.52 26.46
N SER A 219 20.80 -4.70 26.40
CA SER A 219 21.51 -5.90 25.95
C SER A 219 21.72 -5.87 24.44
N ALA A 220 22.73 -6.62 23.99
CA ALA A 220 23.03 -6.68 22.56
C ALA A 220 21.94 -7.46 21.80
N LEU A 221 21.60 -7.00 20.60
CA LEU A 221 20.91 -7.84 19.62
C LEU A 221 21.84 -8.98 19.20
N ILE A 222 21.30 -10.20 19.08
CA ILE A 222 22.08 -11.40 18.75
C ILE A 222 21.92 -11.68 17.26
N PRO A 223 23.00 -11.60 16.43
CA PRO A 223 22.90 -11.97 15.02
C PRO A 223 22.80 -13.50 14.90
N LEU A 224 21.74 -13.98 14.24
CA LEU A 224 21.52 -15.41 13.97
C LEU A 224 22.09 -15.83 12.60
N LEU A 225 21.90 -14.99 11.59
CA LEU A 225 22.35 -15.24 10.22
C LEU A 225 22.67 -13.90 9.55
N THR A 226 23.79 -13.84 8.84
CA THR A 226 24.12 -12.72 7.95
C THR A 226 24.39 -13.27 6.56
N LEU A 227 23.72 -12.73 5.55
CA LEU A 227 23.93 -13.01 4.13
C LEU A 227 24.43 -11.75 3.44
N GLU A 228 25.59 -11.83 2.80
CA GLU A 228 26.14 -10.74 2.00
C GLU A 228 25.64 -10.82 0.56
N ARG A 229 25.83 -9.75 -0.22
CA ARG A 229 25.45 -9.70 -1.65
C ARG A 229 25.99 -10.90 -2.46
N ARG A 230 27.16 -11.43 -2.10
CA ARG A 230 27.80 -12.58 -2.77
C ARG A 230 27.17 -13.92 -2.39
N ASP A 231 26.52 -13.99 -1.23
CA ASP A 231 25.90 -15.23 -0.74
C ASP A 231 24.63 -15.60 -1.49
N PHE A 232 24.04 -14.69 -2.29
CA PHE A 232 22.82 -14.95 -3.08
C PHE A 232 23.06 -15.71 -4.39
N LEU A 233 24.30 -16.11 -4.67
CA LEU A 233 24.62 -16.97 -5.81
C LEU A 233 24.24 -18.43 -5.51
N PHE A 234 23.62 -19.10 -6.48
CA PHE A 234 23.29 -20.51 -6.37
C PHE A 234 24.56 -21.37 -6.36
N THR A 235 24.71 -22.19 -5.32
CA THR A 235 25.84 -23.13 -5.16
C THR A 235 25.46 -24.55 -5.60
N LYS A 236 24.17 -24.89 -5.53
CA LYS A 236 23.61 -26.18 -5.93
C LYS A 236 22.26 -25.99 -6.60
N GLY A 237 21.93 -26.90 -7.52
CA GLY A 237 20.69 -26.89 -8.31
C GLY A 237 20.96 -26.56 -9.79
N PRO A 238 19.96 -26.68 -10.68
CA PRO A 238 20.09 -26.37 -12.10
C PRO A 238 20.50 -24.91 -12.40
N PHE A 239 20.44 -24.03 -11.40
CA PHE A 239 20.85 -22.62 -11.50
C PHE A 239 22.28 -22.35 -10.99
N SER A 240 23.05 -23.38 -10.61
CA SER A 240 24.46 -23.17 -10.19
C SER A 240 25.33 -22.61 -11.31
N ASP A 241 25.01 -22.96 -12.55
CA ASP A 241 25.80 -22.61 -13.73
C ASP A 241 25.32 -21.30 -14.39
N SER A 242 24.14 -20.79 -13.98
CA SER A 242 23.64 -19.52 -14.49
C SER A 242 24.44 -18.37 -13.90
N ARG A 243 25.16 -17.66 -14.77
CA ARG A 243 25.87 -16.41 -14.45
C ARG A 243 24.93 -15.20 -14.33
N ASP A 244 23.63 -15.42 -14.12
CA ASP A 244 22.68 -14.32 -13.94
C ASP A 244 23.16 -13.49 -12.74
N LEU A 245 23.53 -12.25 -13.07
CA LEU A 245 24.38 -11.39 -12.27
C LEU A 245 23.79 -11.13 -10.89
N SER A 246 24.67 -10.90 -9.92
CA SER A 246 24.35 -10.49 -8.55
C SER A 246 23.57 -9.17 -8.53
N SER A 247 22.25 -9.29 -8.73
CA SER A 247 21.30 -8.21 -8.59
C SER A 247 21.29 -7.71 -7.15
N GLU A 248 21.07 -6.42 -6.99
CA GLU A 248 20.96 -5.81 -5.68
C GLU A 248 19.67 -6.26 -5.01
N VAL A 249 19.76 -6.60 -3.72
CA VAL A 249 18.60 -6.87 -2.87
C VAL A 249 17.90 -5.56 -2.60
N THR A 250 16.59 -5.53 -2.79
CA THR A 250 15.80 -4.30 -2.72
C THR A 250 14.80 -4.32 -1.58
N THR A 251 14.24 -5.49 -1.27
CA THR A 251 13.28 -5.65 -0.19
C THR A 251 13.37 -7.02 0.47
N VAL A 252 13.02 -7.11 1.75
CA VAL A 252 13.01 -8.34 2.54
C VAL A 252 11.76 -8.39 3.41
N ALA A 253 11.13 -9.56 3.50
CA ALA A 253 9.98 -9.82 4.35
C ALA A 253 10.04 -11.21 4.97
N PHE A 254 9.44 -11.41 6.15
CA PHE A 254 9.22 -12.77 6.65
C PHE A 254 8.08 -13.44 5.89
N HIS A 255 8.28 -14.71 5.54
CA HIS A 255 7.17 -15.51 5.03
C HIS A 255 6.25 -15.90 6.21
N PRO A 256 4.92 -15.85 6.05
CA PRO A 256 3.95 -16.04 7.13
C PRO A 256 3.94 -17.46 7.67
N SER A 257 4.57 -18.41 6.98
CA SER A 257 4.72 -19.77 7.48
C SER A 257 5.45 -19.82 8.83
N ALA A 258 4.73 -20.24 9.85
CA ALA A 258 5.21 -20.37 11.21
C ALA A 258 5.13 -21.82 11.70
N THR A 259 6.01 -22.16 12.63
CA THR A 259 5.87 -23.37 13.45
C THR A 259 4.68 -23.24 14.42
N LEU A 260 4.29 -24.32 15.12
CA LEU A 260 3.25 -24.28 16.16
C LEU A 260 3.52 -23.20 17.23
N LEU A 261 4.80 -22.91 17.50
CA LEU A 261 5.23 -21.89 18.45
C LEU A 261 5.28 -20.48 17.84
N GLY A 262 4.69 -20.24 16.67
CA GLY A 262 4.67 -18.94 16.00
C GLY A 262 6.00 -18.53 15.34
N ARG A 263 7.06 -19.34 15.44
CA ARG A 263 8.36 -19.02 14.84
C ARG A 263 8.35 -19.19 13.33
N GLN A 264 8.66 -18.13 12.60
CA GLN A 264 8.85 -18.18 11.15
C GLN A 264 10.24 -18.74 10.81
N ALA A 265 10.31 -19.54 9.75
CA ALA A 265 11.54 -20.22 9.32
C ALA A 265 12.04 -19.77 7.94
N PHE A 266 11.27 -18.91 7.26
CA PHE A 266 11.50 -18.52 5.88
C PHE A 266 11.50 -17.00 5.72
N LEU A 267 12.38 -16.50 4.85
CA LEU A 267 12.46 -15.10 4.42
C LEU A 267 12.21 -15.01 2.92
N MET A 268 11.49 -13.98 2.51
CA MET A 268 11.37 -13.55 1.12
C MET A 268 12.35 -12.42 0.85
N VAL A 269 13.08 -12.51 -0.26
CA VAL A 269 14.08 -11.52 -0.68
C VAL A 269 13.77 -11.11 -2.10
N GLY A 270 13.46 -9.84 -2.32
CA GLY A 270 13.24 -9.25 -3.64
C GLY A 270 14.49 -8.59 -4.19
N PHE A 271 14.65 -8.65 -5.50
CA PHE A 271 15.81 -8.11 -6.20
C PHE A 271 15.45 -7.01 -7.20
N SER A 272 16.47 -6.24 -7.58
CA SER A 272 16.38 -5.16 -8.59
C SER A 272 16.05 -5.64 -10.01
N ASN A 273 16.35 -6.91 -10.33
CA ASN A 273 16.02 -7.53 -11.62
C ASN A 273 14.63 -8.20 -11.65
N GLY A 274 13.83 -8.05 -10.59
CA GLY A 274 12.49 -8.64 -10.48
C GLY A 274 12.45 -10.08 -9.97
N ASN A 275 13.60 -10.74 -9.78
CA ASN A 275 13.62 -12.05 -9.14
C ASN A 275 13.23 -11.94 -7.65
N ILE A 276 12.62 -13.00 -7.13
CA ILE A 276 12.31 -13.14 -5.71
C ILE A 276 12.80 -14.51 -5.24
N LEU A 277 13.50 -14.53 -4.10
CA LEU A 277 13.97 -15.76 -3.46
C LEU A 277 13.22 -15.99 -2.14
N LYS A 278 12.77 -17.23 -1.93
CA LYS A 278 12.31 -17.72 -0.63
C LYS A 278 13.42 -18.55 0.01
N LEU A 279 13.93 -18.10 1.15
CA LEU A 279 15.10 -18.65 1.83
C LEU A 279 14.72 -19.30 3.14
N ARG A 280 15.19 -20.52 3.39
CA ARG A 280 15.01 -21.22 4.66
C ARG A 280 16.22 -21.04 5.56
N PHE A 281 16.10 -20.19 6.58
CA PHE A 281 17.20 -19.93 7.52
C PHE A 281 17.16 -20.81 8.78
N ASN A 282 15.99 -21.38 9.13
CA ASN A 282 15.84 -22.25 10.29
C ASN A 282 15.46 -23.68 9.87
N LYS A 283 16.24 -24.65 10.35
CA LYS A 283 16.05 -26.09 10.09
C LYS A 283 15.11 -26.78 11.09
N MET A 284 14.61 -26.07 12.11
CA MET A 284 13.60 -26.64 13.02
C MET A 284 12.36 -27.12 12.24
N LEU A 285 11.81 -28.27 12.66
CA LEU A 285 10.63 -28.88 12.07
C LEU A 285 9.40 -27.99 12.33
N SER A 286 8.84 -27.43 11.26
CA SER A 286 7.53 -26.76 11.28
C SER A 286 6.42 -27.81 11.26
N ILE A 287 5.60 -27.86 12.31
CA ILE A 287 4.45 -28.79 12.39
C ILE A 287 3.29 -28.30 11.51
N MET A 288 3.11 -26.98 11.36
CA MET A 288 2.32 -26.39 10.27
C MET A 288 3.21 -26.36 9.02
N SER A 289 3.42 -27.54 8.43
CA SER A 289 4.11 -27.64 7.15
C SER A 289 3.19 -27.07 6.07
N PHE A 290 3.50 -25.87 5.58
CA PHE A 290 3.06 -25.50 4.24
C PHE A 290 3.55 -26.61 3.30
N PRO A 291 2.71 -27.10 2.37
CA PRO A 291 3.06 -28.22 1.52
C PRO A 291 4.37 -27.90 0.82
N GLN A 292 5.46 -28.62 1.14
CA GLN A 292 6.74 -28.33 0.51
C GLN A 292 6.66 -28.82 -0.93
N VAL A 293 6.47 -27.88 -1.85
CA VAL A 293 6.45 -28.17 -3.29
C VAL A 293 7.89 -28.44 -3.71
N GLN A 294 8.24 -29.72 -3.83
CA GLN A 294 9.56 -30.12 -4.30
C GLN A 294 9.56 -30.22 -5.82
N PRO A 295 10.64 -29.79 -6.49
CA PRO A 295 10.81 -30.03 -7.91
C PRO A 295 10.82 -31.53 -8.21
N ALA A 296 10.33 -31.93 -9.38
CA ALA A 296 10.21 -33.33 -9.78
C ALA A 296 11.53 -34.15 -9.70
N ASN A 297 12.68 -33.45 -9.72
CA ASN A 297 14.01 -34.05 -9.64
C ASN A 297 14.53 -34.20 -8.19
N GLY A 298 13.80 -33.71 -7.18
CA GLY A 298 14.15 -33.81 -5.75
C GLY A 298 15.34 -32.96 -5.29
N ILE A 299 16.01 -32.23 -6.19
CA ILE A 299 17.16 -31.38 -5.87
C ILE A 299 16.66 -30.00 -5.42
N THR A 300 16.95 -29.61 -4.18
CA THR A 300 16.70 -28.26 -3.68
C THR A 300 17.80 -27.31 -4.12
N HIS A 301 17.43 -26.09 -4.51
CA HIS A 301 18.44 -25.06 -4.80
C HIS A 301 19.02 -24.58 -3.48
N LYS A 302 20.33 -24.32 -3.48
CA LYS A 302 21.00 -23.76 -2.31
C LYS A 302 21.84 -22.56 -2.68
N ILE A 303 21.91 -21.59 -1.78
CA ILE A 303 22.72 -20.39 -1.92
C ILE A 303 23.78 -20.32 -0.82
N GLY A 304 24.89 -19.63 -1.11
CA GLY A 304 25.95 -19.27 -0.16
C GLY A 304 26.23 -20.30 0.93
N LYS A 305 25.84 -19.97 2.17
CA LYS A 305 26.05 -20.75 3.41
C LYS A 305 25.19 -22.03 3.53
N ASP A 306 24.96 -22.75 2.42
CA ASP A 306 24.12 -23.97 2.34
C ASP A 306 22.66 -23.71 2.79
N VAL A 307 22.14 -22.52 2.48
CA VAL A 307 20.76 -22.10 2.75
C VAL A 307 19.86 -22.56 1.62
N ASP A 308 18.76 -23.27 1.92
CA ASP A 308 17.80 -23.71 0.90
C ASP A 308 17.05 -22.50 0.33
N ALA A 309 16.92 -22.46 -1.00
CA ALA A 309 16.32 -21.35 -1.74
C ALA A 309 15.32 -21.86 -2.79
N GLU A 310 14.22 -21.13 -2.95
CA GLU A 310 13.24 -21.31 -4.03
C GLU A 310 13.15 -20.00 -4.83
N LEU A 311 13.10 -20.11 -6.15
CA LEU A 311 13.10 -18.96 -7.08
C LEU A 311 11.68 -18.69 -7.61
N PHE A 312 11.28 -17.43 -7.58
CA PHE A 312 10.06 -16.90 -8.18
C PHE A 312 10.48 -15.89 -9.24
N LYS A 313 9.99 -16.05 -10.47
CA LYS A 313 10.44 -15.27 -11.62
C LYS A 313 9.25 -14.85 -12.48
N GLU A 314 9.05 -13.55 -12.60
CA GLU A 314 8.12 -12.93 -13.55
C GLU A 314 8.38 -11.43 -13.72
N HIS A 315 8.56 -10.69 -12.62
CA HIS A 315 8.83 -9.26 -12.70
C HIS A 315 10.11 -8.99 -13.51
N CYS A 316 10.10 -7.90 -14.27
CA CYS A 316 11.25 -7.39 -15.01
C CYS A 316 11.91 -6.18 -14.33
N HIS A 317 11.26 -5.63 -13.31
CA HIS A 317 11.63 -4.39 -12.64
C HIS A 317 11.92 -4.61 -11.16
N LYS A 318 12.52 -3.61 -10.52
CA LYS A 318 12.90 -3.65 -9.11
C LYS A 318 11.68 -3.89 -8.21
N ILE A 319 11.76 -4.93 -7.39
CA ILE A 319 10.72 -5.23 -6.40
C ILE A 319 10.74 -4.19 -5.29
N VAL A 320 9.58 -3.59 -5.02
CA VAL A 320 9.39 -2.58 -3.98
C VAL A 320 8.71 -3.17 -2.75
N LEU A 321 7.72 -4.05 -2.94
CA LEU A 321 6.93 -4.63 -1.85
C LEU A 321 6.76 -6.14 -2.04
N ILE A 322 6.94 -6.89 -0.95
CA ILE A 322 6.54 -8.29 -0.82
C ILE A 322 5.65 -8.38 0.40
N THR A 323 4.43 -8.89 0.22
CA THR A 323 3.50 -9.10 1.32
C THR A 323 2.57 -10.29 1.06
N PHE A 324 1.58 -10.52 1.92
CA PHE A 324 0.69 -11.68 1.87
C PHE A 324 -0.75 -11.25 2.11
N VAL A 325 -1.68 -11.79 1.32
CA VAL A 325 -3.12 -11.60 1.54
C VAL A 325 -3.46 -12.17 2.93
N ASN A 326 -4.20 -11.39 3.73
CA ASN A 326 -4.56 -11.69 5.11
C ASN A 326 -3.36 -12.01 6.03
N ASN A 327 -2.16 -11.57 5.66
CA ASN A 327 -0.91 -11.95 6.33
C ASN A 327 -0.64 -13.46 6.36
N ILE A 328 -1.25 -14.24 5.44
CA ILE A 328 -1.13 -15.71 5.40
C ILE A 328 -0.75 -16.19 3.99
N SER A 329 -1.63 -16.00 3.01
CA SER A 329 -1.44 -16.44 1.62
C SER A 329 -2.66 -16.03 0.79
N PRO A 330 -2.54 -15.85 -0.53
CA PRO A 330 -1.33 -15.94 -1.37
C PRO A 330 -0.33 -14.80 -1.14
N MET A 331 0.89 -14.93 -1.67
CA MET A 331 1.88 -13.83 -1.66
C MET A 331 1.51 -12.79 -2.71
N VAL A 332 1.74 -11.52 -2.42
CA VAL A 332 1.56 -10.39 -3.33
C VAL A 332 2.86 -9.62 -3.44
N THR A 333 3.31 -9.34 -4.66
CA THR A 333 4.51 -8.55 -4.92
C THR A 333 4.21 -7.39 -5.85
N VAL A 334 4.91 -6.27 -5.63
CA VAL A 334 4.76 -5.04 -6.43
C VAL A 334 6.14 -4.54 -6.83
N ASP A 335 6.30 -4.16 -8.10
CA ASP A 335 7.51 -3.53 -8.61
C ASP A 335 7.38 -2.01 -8.79
N GLU A 336 8.50 -1.35 -9.12
CA GLU A 336 8.56 0.11 -9.28
C GLU A 336 7.76 0.66 -10.47
N LYS A 337 7.37 -0.20 -11.42
CA LYS A 337 6.52 0.15 -12.57
C LYS A 337 5.03 -0.12 -12.32
N GLY A 338 4.67 -0.54 -11.10
CA GLY A 338 3.27 -0.75 -10.72
C GLY A 338 2.68 -2.06 -11.23
N PHE A 339 3.49 -3.02 -11.68
CA PHE A 339 3.04 -4.38 -11.86
C PHE A 339 2.90 -5.05 -10.51
N MET A 340 1.81 -5.80 -10.36
CA MET A 340 1.48 -6.52 -9.14
C MET A 340 1.17 -7.98 -9.49
N ASN A 341 1.89 -8.89 -8.86
CA ASN A 341 1.74 -10.33 -9.08
C ASN A 341 1.24 -11.00 -7.81
N ILE A 342 0.27 -11.91 -7.97
CA ILE A 342 -0.21 -12.78 -6.89
C ILE A 342 0.34 -14.18 -7.13
N TRP A 343 0.90 -14.78 -6.09
CA TRP A 343 1.60 -16.05 -6.15
C TRP A 343 0.92 -17.05 -5.22
N GLU A 344 0.28 -18.04 -5.83
CA GLU A 344 -0.18 -19.22 -5.11
C GLU A 344 0.95 -20.23 -4.97
N TYR A 345 1.19 -20.67 -3.74
CA TYR A 345 2.22 -21.64 -3.47
C TYR A 345 1.70 -23.07 -3.73
N SER A 346 1.66 -23.45 -5.01
CA SER A 346 1.16 -24.74 -5.47
C SER A 346 2.12 -25.39 -6.46
N SER A 347 2.01 -26.71 -6.62
CA SER A 347 2.78 -27.45 -7.64
C SER A 347 2.39 -27.08 -9.06
N GLU A 348 1.21 -26.49 -9.26
CA GLU A 348 0.74 -26.03 -10.57
C GLU A 348 1.50 -24.79 -11.04
N CYS A 349 1.87 -23.92 -10.10
CA CYS A 349 2.66 -22.71 -10.35
C CYS A 349 4.17 -23.01 -10.45
N LEU A 350 4.62 -24.23 -10.15
CA LEU A 350 6.02 -24.62 -10.28
C LEU A 350 6.31 -25.09 -11.71
N THR A 351 7.19 -24.38 -12.40
CA THR A 351 7.60 -24.76 -13.76
C THR A 351 8.49 -26.00 -13.76
N GLY A 352 8.51 -26.73 -14.88
CA GLY A 352 9.43 -27.87 -15.08
C GLY A 352 10.92 -27.48 -15.03
N PHE A 353 11.23 -26.19 -15.08
CA PHE A 353 12.59 -25.65 -14.95
C PHE A 353 13.00 -25.38 -13.50
N GLY A 354 12.07 -25.40 -12.54
CA GLY A 354 12.36 -25.30 -11.12
C GLY A 354 12.23 -23.91 -10.48
N TRP A 355 11.52 -22.97 -11.14
CA TRP A 355 11.07 -21.70 -10.56
C TRP A 355 9.55 -21.58 -10.57
N PHE A 356 8.99 -20.76 -9.69
CA PHE A 356 7.57 -20.44 -9.59
C PHE A 356 7.20 -19.26 -10.50
N VAL A 357 6.00 -19.33 -11.08
CA VAL A 357 5.33 -18.25 -11.82
C VAL A 357 4.09 -17.80 -11.05
N PRO A 358 3.60 -16.56 -11.25
CA PRO A 358 2.43 -16.07 -10.53
C PRO A 358 1.14 -16.72 -11.03
N SER A 359 0.13 -16.79 -10.16
CA SER A 359 -1.20 -17.26 -10.53
C SER A 359 -2.01 -16.19 -11.25
N THR A 360 -1.87 -14.91 -10.85
CA THR A 360 -2.52 -13.77 -11.50
C THR A 360 -1.60 -12.56 -11.56
N LYS A 361 -1.74 -11.77 -12.62
CA LYS A 361 -0.95 -10.58 -12.90
C LYS A 361 -1.86 -9.37 -13.05
N TYR A 362 -1.46 -8.27 -12.43
CA TYR A 362 -2.15 -6.99 -12.48
C TYR A 362 -1.16 -5.88 -12.82
N ARG A 363 -1.66 -4.82 -13.43
CA ARG A 363 -0.91 -3.58 -13.66
C ARG A 363 -1.76 -2.40 -13.24
N LEU A 364 -1.25 -1.55 -12.35
CA LEU A 364 -1.93 -0.30 -12.06
C LEU A 364 -1.71 0.67 -13.23
N ASN A 365 -2.79 1.20 -13.80
CA ASN A 365 -2.69 2.25 -14.78
C ASN A 365 -2.28 3.55 -14.07
N MET A 366 -1.00 3.90 -14.17
CA MET A 366 -0.42 5.11 -13.59
C MET A 366 -0.31 6.25 -14.62
N VAL A 367 -1.22 6.29 -15.61
CA VAL A 367 -1.25 7.30 -16.67
C VAL A 367 -2.52 8.15 -16.52
N GLU A 368 -2.33 9.46 -16.42
CA GLU A 368 -3.42 10.42 -16.49
C GLU A 368 -3.72 10.82 -17.93
N MET A 369 -5.02 10.89 -18.25
CA MET A 369 -5.49 11.33 -19.55
C MET A 369 -5.83 12.82 -19.54
N THR A 370 -5.26 13.57 -20.46
CA THR A 370 -5.65 14.95 -20.80
C THR A 370 -5.85 15.15 -22.27
N TYR A 371 -6.09 16.39 -22.68
CA TYR A 371 -6.44 16.74 -24.04
C TYR A 371 -5.64 17.95 -24.49
N GLU A 372 -5.04 17.86 -25.67
CA GLU A 372 -4.35 18.98 -26.31
C GLU A 372 -5.02 19.38 -27.62
N PRO A 373 -5.06 20.68 -27.97
CA PRO A 373 -5.68 21.14 -29.20
C PRO A 373 -4.91 20.66 -30.43
N VAL A 374 -5.62 20.18 -31.44
CA VAL A 374 -5.00 19.71 -32.70
C VAL A 374 -4.53 20.91 -33.53
N LEU A 375 -3.21 21.10 -33.60
CA LEU A 375 -2.58 22.17 -34.38
C LEU A 375 -2.96 22.05 -35.87
N GLY A 376 -3.44 23.16 -36.45
CA GLY A 376 -3.83 23.24 -37.87
C GLY A 376 -5.33 23.09 -38.15
N THR A 377 -6.15 22.75 -37.16
CA THR A 377 -7.62 22.80 -37.30
C THR A 377 -8.13 24.23 -37.07
N GLN A 378 -9.00 24.74 -37.96
CA GLN A 378 -9.61 26.06 -37.78
C GLN A 378 -10.66 26.02 -36.67
N GLU A 379 -10.55 26.94 -35.71
CA GLU A 379 -11.55 27.13 -34.67
C GLU A 379 -12.88 27.56 -35.30
N LYS A 380 -13.94 26.80 -35.06
CA LYS A 380 -15.26 27.14 -35.58
C LYS A 380 -15.97 28.05 -34.56
N GLU A 381 -15.94 29.34 -34.84
CA GLU A 381 -16.67 30.36 -34.09
C GLU A 381 -18.15 30.34 -34.45
N GLU A 382 -19.00 29.89 -33.51
CA GLU A 382 -20.44 29.87 -33.73
C GLU A 382 -21.12 31.15 -33.21
N PHE A 383 -20.53 31.80 -32.21
CA PHE A 383 -20.98 33.09 -31.72
C PHE A 383 -19.85 33.88 -31.06
N THR A 384 -19.74 35.16 -31.36
CA THR A 384 -18.85 36.11 -30.67
C THR A 384 -19.55 37.46 -30.50
N ASP A 385 -19.36 38.08 -29.33
CA ASP A 385 -19.99 39.37 -29.00
C ASP A 385 -19.26 40.58 -29.61
N GLU A 386 -18.08 40.37 -30.19
CA GLU A 386 -17.23 41.42 -30.76
C GLU A 386 -17.63 41.73 -32.20
N VAL A 387 -18.14 42.94 -32.44
CA VAL A 387 -18.55 43.40 -33.78
C VAL A 387 -17.47 44.29 -34.38
N LYS A 388 -16.69 43.76 -35.34
CA LYS A 388 -15.73 44.55 -36.13
C LYS A 388 -16.47 45.32 -37.25
N GLY A 389 -16.45 46.66 -37.26
CA GLY A 389 -17.07 47.46 -38.34
C GLY A 389 -17.27 48.97 -38.06
N PRO A 390 -17.87 49.75 -38.99
CA PRO A 390 -18.12 51.19 -38.82
C PRO A 390 -19.44 51.53 -38.07
N LYS A 391 -19.46 52.71 -37.43
CA LYS A 391 -20.42 53.13 -36.37
C LYS A 391 -21.93 52.95 -36.68
N HIS A 392 -22.39 53.25 -37.89
CA HIS A 392 -23.81 53.14 -38.27
C HIS A 392 -24.28 51.72 -38.57
N LYS A 393 -23.38 50.80 -38.98
CA LYS A 393 -23.72 49.38 -39.15
C LYS A 393 -23.93 48.69 -37.79
N HIS A 394 -23.33 49.19 -36.70
CA HIS A 394 -23.39 48.55 -35.38
C HIS A 394 -24.80 48.44 -34.78
N HIS A 395 -25.70 49.41 -35.00
CA HIS A 395 -27.00 49.37 -34.33
C HIS A 395 -27.93 48.28 -34.89
N ARG A 396 -27.96 48.14 -36.23
CA ARG A 396 -28.67 47.04 -36.93
C ARG A 396 -28.01 45.68 -36.67
N LEU A 397 -26.69 45.65 -36.42
CA LEU A 397 -25.95 44.45 -36.03
C LEU A 397 -26.24 44.03 -34.58
N ARG A 398 -26.49 44.97 -33.65
CA ARG A 398 -26.83 44.65 -32.24
C ARG A 398 -28.14 43.87 -32.10
N GLN A 399 -29.21 44.25 -32.82
CA GLN A 399 -30.47 43.49 -32.78
C GLN A 399 -30.30 42.05 -33.30
N LYS A 400 -29.54 41.88 -34.39
CA LYS A 400 -29.20 40.55 -34.93
C LYS A 400 -28.31 39.74 -33.98
N MET A 401 -27.36 40.39 -33.32
CA MET A 401 -26.49 39.77 -32.32
C MET A 401 -27.30 39.27 -31.11
N VAL A 402 -28.25 40.06 -30.60
CA VAL A 402 -29.13 39.62 -29.49
C VAL A 402 -29.96 38.41 -29.90
N GLN A 403 -30.52 38.40 -31.12
CA GLN A 403 -31.23 37.23 -31.65
C GLN A 403 -30.32 36.00 -31.80
N ASN A 404 -29.10 36.19 -32.31
CA ASN A 404 -28.12 35.11 -32.43
C ASN A 404 -27.73 34.57 -31.04
N ARG A 405 -27.49 35.44 -30.06
CA ARG A 405 -27.19 35.03 -28.68
C ARG A 405 -28.29 34.16 -28.10
N ILE A 406 -29.56 34.54 -28.27
CA ILE A 406 -30.70 33.75 -27.79
C ILE A 406 -30.76 32.39 -28.51
N LYS A 407 -30.53 32.36 -29.82
CA LYS A 407 -30.50 31.09 -30.59
C LYS A 407 -29.36 30.18 -30.14
N THR A 408 -28.15 30.72 -29.99
CA THR A 408 -26.98 29.96 -29.54
C THR A 408 -27.15 29.47 -28.11
N GLN A 409 -27.73 30.27 -27.21
CA GLN A 409 -28.03 29.81 -25.85
C GLN A 409 -29.04 28.64 -25.84
N LYS A 410 -30.09 28.71 -26.69
CA LYS A 410 -31.02 27.59 -26.85
C LYS A 410 -30.33 26.33 -27.39
N TYR A 411 -29.40 26.49 -28.32
CA TYR A 411 -28.60 25.40 -28.85
C TYR A 411 -27.69 24.76 -27.79
N ILE A 412 -26.93 25.57 -27.03
CA ILE A 412 -26.09 25.09 -25.92
C ILE A 412 -26.94 24.32 -24.90
N ASN A 413 -28.12 24.84 -24.54
CA ASN A 413 -29.01 24.16 -23.62
C ASN A 413 -29.54 22.83 -24.18
N SER A 414 -29.70 22.71 -25.52
CA SER A 414 -30.10 21.46 -26.17
C SER A 414 -29.01 20.39 -26.18
N LEU A 415 -27.73 20.79 -26.10
CA LEU A 415 -26.59 19.86 -26.05
C LEU A 415 -26.47 19.11 -24.71
N ARG A 416 -27.15 19.58 -23.65
CA ARG A 416 -27.11 18.97 -22.30
C ARG A 416 -25.68 18.71 -21.81
N LEU A 417 -24.81 19.70 -21.98
CA LEU A 417 -23.42 19.63 -21.53
C LEU A 417 -23.39 19.36 -20.00
N GLU A 418 -22.55 18.41 -19.58
CA GLU A 418 -22.41 18.00 -18.18
C GLU A 418 -21.53 18.98 -17.39
N LYS A 419 -20.68 18.49 -16.47
CA LYS A 419 -19.71 19.33 -15.77
C LYS A 419 -18.62 19.80 -16.75
N PRO A 420 -18.16 21.05 -16.65
CA PRO A 420 -17.05 21.52 -17.48
C PRO A 420 -15.78 20.76 -17.13
N TRP A 421 -15.02 20.39 -18.16
CA TRP A 421 -13.69 19.81 -18.02
C TRP A 421 -12.70 20.83 -17.45
N GLN A 422 -12.67 22.05 -18.00
CA GLN A 422 -11.79 23.12 -17.53
C GLN A 422 -12.58 24.44 -17.46
N THR A 423 -12.33 25.25 -16.43
CA THR A 423 -12.85 26.61 -16.32
C THR A 423 -11.69 27.59 -16.26
N GLN A 424 -11.72 28.61 -17.12
CA GLN A 424 -10.69 29.65 -17.19
C GLN A 424 -11.34 31.01 -16.94
N GLU A 425 -10.76 31.80 -16.04
CA GLU A 425 -11.20 33.17 -15.77
C GLU A 425 -10.18 34.17 -16.31
N LYS A 426 -10.59 35.02 -17.25
CA LYS A 426 -9.72 36.03 -17.86
C LYS A 426 -10.52 37.28 -18.22
N ASP A 427 -10.04 38.45 -17.82
CA ASP A 427 -10.58 39.76 -18.23
C ASP A 427 -12.11 39.91 -18.08
N ASN A 428 -12.67 39.60 -16.90
CA ASN A 428 -14.11 39.68 -16.58
C ASN A 428 -14.99 38.73 -17.42
N LYS A 429 -14.39 37.71 -18.05
CA LYS A 429 -15.03 36.61 -18.76
C LYS A 429 -14.64 35.27 -18.11
N VAL A 430 -15.59 34.35 -18.04
CA VAL A 430 -15.40 32.97 -17.56
C VAL A 430 -15.66 32.02 -18.72
N THR A 431 -14.64 31.31 -19.17
CA THR A 431 -14.71 30.32 -20.23
C THR A 431 -14.81 28.93 -19.63
N LYS A 432 -15.90 28.21 -19.94
CA LYS A 432 -16.12 26.82 -19.56
C LYS A 432 -15.90 25.93 -20.77
N ILE A 433 -14.99 24.96 -20.64
CA ILE A 433 -14.64 24.01 -21.70
C ILE A 433 -15.30 22.68 -21.37
N PHE A 434 -16.06 22.12 -22.31
CA PHE A 434 -16.74 20.84 -22.13
C PHE A 434 -16.14 19.79 -23.07
N ALA A 435 -15.69 18.69 -22.48
CA ALA A 435 -15.18 17.51 -23.17
C ALA A 435 -16.33 16.54 -23.49
N PRO A 436 -16.32 15.87 -24.65
CA PRO A 436 -17.22 14.76 -24.93
C PRO A 436 -16.80 13.51 -24.15
N LYS A 437 -17.73 12.55 -23.95
CA LYS A 437 -17.48 11.37 -23.11
C LYS A 437 -16.37 10.45 -23.65
N ASN A 438 -16.35 10.25 -24.97
CA ASN A 438 -15.33 9.42 -25.63
C ASN A 438 -14.60 10.27 -26.67
N VAL A 439 -13.28 10.37 -26.53
CA VAL A 439 -12.39 11.07 -27.46
C VAL A 439 -11.49 10.01 -28.11
N PRO A 440 -11.62 9.74 -29.43
CA PRO A 440 -10.71 8.83 -30.12
C PRO A 440 -9.32 9.46 -30.26
N GLU A 441 -8.32 8.65 -30.58
CA GLU A 441 -6.94 9.13 -30.82
C GLU A 441 -6.85 10.18 -31.93
N SER A 442 -7.74 10.11 -32.92
CA SER A 442 -7.87 11.10 -33.99
C SER A 442 -8.42 12.46 -33.52
N GLY A 443 -8.94 12.52 -32.29
CA GLY A 443 -9.48 13.71 -31.65
C GLY A 443 -11.00 13.89 -31.78
N SER A 444 -11.55 14.77 -30.95
CA SER A 444 -12.98 15.09 -30.91
C SER A 444 -13.23 16.58 -30.66
N THR A 445 -14.44 17.05 -30.94
CA THR A 445 -14.81 18.45 -30.80
C THR A 445 -15.18 18.80 -29.36
N PHE A 446 -14.48 19.76 -28.78
CA PHE A 446 -14.74 20.33 -27.47
C PHE A 446 -15.49 21.66 -27.61
N HIS A 447 -16.33 21.96 -26.61
CA HIS A 447 -17.18 23.14 -26.61
C HIS A 447 -16.65 24.18 -25.63
N HIS A 448 -16.21 25.34 -26.12
CA HIS A 448 -15.79 26.48 -25.31
C HIS A 448 -16.92 27.49 -25.21
N VAL A 449 -17.50 27.62 -24.02
CA VAL A 449 -18.60 28.55 -23.75
C VAL A 449 -18.12 29.64 -22.79
N THR A 450 -18.08 30.88 -23.26
CA THR A 450 -17.60 32.02 -22.47
C THR A 450 -18.75 32.91 -22.05
N TYR A 451 -18.80 33.25 -20.75
CA TYR A 451 -19.79 34.16 -20.16
C TYR A 451 -19.11 35.39 -19.56
N TYR A 452 -19.80 36.53 -19.54
CA TYR A 452 -19.35 37.69 -18.75
C TYR A 452 -19.64 37.46 -17.27
N GLN A 453 -18.63 37.65 -16.42
CA GLN A 453 -18.72 37.35 -14.98
C GLN A 453 -19.79 38.20 -14.28
N ARG A 454 -19.88 39.50 -14.62
CA ARG A 454 -20.86 40.43 -14.00
C ARG A 454 -22.30 40.28 -14.48
N SER A 455 -22.51 39.96 -15.75
CA SER A 455 -23.85 39.95 -16.35
C SER A 455 -24.40 38.55 -16.59
N GLY A 456 -23.57 37.51 -16.49
CA GLY A 456 -23.93 36.12 -16.82
C GLY A 456 -24.29 35.91 -18.30
N GLN A 457 -24.10 36.91 -19.16
CA GLN A 457 -24.48 36.84 -20.57
C GLN A 457 -23.42 36.08 -21.38
N LEU A 458 -23.87 35.30 -22.37
CA LEU A 458 -23.00 34.61 -23.32
C LEU A 458 -22.16 35.62 -24.12
N ALA A 459 -20.84 35.52 -24.00
CA ALA A 459 -19.85 36.35 -24.67
C ALA A 459 -19.29 35.68 -25.94
N SER A 460 -19.00 34.39 -25.90
CA SER A 460 -18.60 33.63 -27.09
C SER A 460 -18.90 32.15 -26.96
N TYR A 461 -19.07 31.49 -28.11
CA TYR A 461 -19.18 30.05 -28.25
C TYR A 461 -18.32 29.58 -29.42
N VAL A 462 -17.30 28.80 -29.11
CA VAL A 462 -16.30 28.30 -30.06
C VAL A 462 -16.16 26.79 -29.90
N THR A 463 -15.97 26.08 -31.01
CA THR A 463 -15.65 24.66 -30.99
C THR A 463 -14.23 24.43 -31.50
N LYS A 464 -13.47 23.61 -30.78
CA LYS A 464 -12.08 23.26 -31.10
C LYS A 464 -11.91 21.75 -31.07
N VAL A 465 -11.03 21.21 -31.90
CA VAL A 465 -10.72 19.77 -31.90
C VAL A 465 -9.56 19.52 -30.96
N TYR A 466 -9.72 18.58 -30.05
CA TYR A 466 -8.68 18.13 -29.13
C TYR A 466 -8.40 16.65 -29.34
N LYS A 467 -7.14 16.24 -29.15
CA LYS A 467 -6.71 14.84 -29.14
C LYS A 467 -6.28 14.42 -27.73
N PRO A 468 -6.42 13.14 -27.36
CA PRO A 468 -6.00 12.65 -26.06
C PRO A 468 -4.47 12.71 -25.93
N LEU A 469 -4.02 13.05 -24.73
CA LEU A 469 -2.62 13.10 -24.32
C LEU A 469 -2.48 12.27 -23.05
N GLN A 470 -1.62 11.25 -23.11
CA GLN A 470 -1.28 10.40 -21.97
C GLN A 470 -0.11 11.01 -21.22
N ILE A 471 -0.29 11.23 -19.92
CA ILE A 471 0.73 11.79 -19.04
C ILE A 471 1.06 10.74 -17.98
N PRO A 472 2.26 10.13 -18.05
CA PRO A 472 2.66 9.13 -17.08
C PRO A 472 2.91 9.75 -15.69
N CYS A 473 2.67 8.94 -14.66
CA CYS A 473 3.09 9.24 -13.30
C CYS A 473 4.58 9.57 -13.27
N SER A 474 4.93 10.68 -12.62
CA SER A 474 6.32 11.13 -12.51
C SER A 474 7.15 10.22 -11.61
N LYS A 475 6.55 9.68 -10.54
CA LYS A 475 7.25 8.85 -9.56
C LYS A 475 6.30 7.96 -8.77
N PHE A 476 6.59 6.66 -8.76
CA PHE A 476 6.06 5.72 -7.78
C PHE A 476 6.80 5.93 -6.45
N ILE A 477 6.16 6.54 -5.46
CA ILE A 477 6.84 6.97 -4.23
C ILE A 477 7.03 5.78 -3.29
N LEU A 478 5.92 5.16 -2.86
CA LEU A 478 5.95 4.04 -1.93
C LEU A 478 4.62 3.27 -1.94
N SER A 479 4.66 2.03 -1.47
CA SER A 479 3.47 1.22 -1.19
C SER A 479 3.55 0.56 0.19
N LYS A 480 2.40 0.43 0.85
CA LYS A 480 2.25 -0.28 2.13
C LYS A 480 0.95 -1.07 2.14
N GLN A 481 0.94 -2.18 2.86
CA GLN A 481 -0.28 -2.94 3.14
C GLN A 481 -0.92 -2.45 4.43
N ASN A 482 -2.25 -2.55 4.51
CA ASN A 482 -2.95 -2.37 5.77
C ASN A 482 -2.67 -3.52 6.74
N PHE A 483 -2.97 -3.30 8.02
CA PHE A 483 -2.65 -4.28 9.05
C PHE A 483 -3.37 -5.62 8.87
N ALA A 484 -4.63 -5.60 8.41
CA ALA A 484 -5.40 -6.82 8.18
C ALA A 484 -4.91 -7.65 6.99
N GLY A 485 -4.04 -7.11 6.14
CA GLY A 485 -3.55 -7.80 4.94
C GLY A 485 -4.54 -7.83 3.77
N THR A 486 -5.61 -7.05 3.83
CA THR A 486 -6.73 -7.06 2.86
C THR A 486 -6.64 -5.93 1.83
N ARG A 487 -5.80 -4.93 2.05
CA ARG A 487 -5.68 -3.73 1.19
C ARG A 487 -4.24 -3.31 1.00
N LEU A 488 -3.93 -2.78 -0.16
CA LEU A 488 -2.67 -2.12 -0.50
C LEU A 488 -2.92 -0.65 -0.80
N VAL A 489 -2.01 0.22 -0.36
CA VAL A 489 -2.05 1.65 -0.63
C VAL A 489 -0.81 2.05 -1.41
N PHE A 490 -1.00 2.74 -2.53
CA PHE A 490 0.04 3.20 -3.44
C PHE A 490 0.08 4.74 -3.37
N MET A 491 1.26 5.32 -3.23
CA MET A 491 1.46 6.77 -3.28
C MET A 491 2.16 7.14 -4.58
N LEU A 492 1.48 7.91 -5.43
CA LEU A 492 1.90 8.26 -6.78
C LEU A 492 2.04 9.78 -6.91
N LEU A 493 3.08 10.25 -7.60
CA LEU A 493 3.28 11.67 -7.89
C LEU A 493 2.96 11.98 -9.35
N PHE A 494 2.02 12.89 -9.58
CA PHE A 494 1.63 13.36 -10.91
C PHE A 494 2.12 14.79 -11.16
N PRO A 495 2.55 15.11 -12.40
CA PRO A 495 2.94 16.46 -12.77
C PRO A 495 1.72 17.38 -12.88
N VAL A 496 1.94 18.64 -13.23
CA VAL A 496 0.83 19.56 -13.56
C VAL A 496 0.18 19.11 -14.86
N VAL A 497 -1.14 18.92 -14.81
CA VAL A 497 -1.92 18.29 -15.88
C VAL A 497 -3.22 19.06 -16.04
N GLU A 498 -3.22 20.15 -16.83
CA GLU A 498 -4.38 21.04 -16.94
C GLU A 498 -5.68 20.26 -17.26
N PRO A 499 -6.76 20.42 -16.47
CA PRO A 499 -7.03 21.45 -15.46
C PRO A 499 -6.49 21.18 -14.04
N LYS A 500 -5.97 19.97 -13.77
CA LYS A 500 -5.47 19.59 -12.45
C LYS A 500 -4.10 20.18 -12.18
N GLU A 501 -3.90 20.59 -10.93
CA GLU A 501 -2.59 20.96 -10.41
C GLU A 501 -1.72 19.70 -10.25
N ALA A 502 -0.40 19.91 -10.03
CA ALA A 502 0.45 18.81 -9.61
C ALA A 502 -0.12 18.22 -8.33
N HIS A 503 -0.06 16.91 -8.16
CA HIS A 503 -0.69 16.28 -7.00
C HIS A 503 -0.08 14.94 -6.65
N VAL A 504 -0.26 14.55 -5.39
CA VAL A 504 -0.01 13.18 -4.92
C VAL A 504 -1.33 12.42 -4.89
N SER A 505 -1.36 11.24 -5.47
CA SER A 505 -2.50 10.33 -5.42
C SER A 505 -2.22 9.18 -4.47
N LEU A 506 -3.12 8.95 -3.50
CA LEU A 506 -3.15 7.76 -2.67
C LEU A 506 -4.20 6.80 -3.21
N VAL A 507 -3.75 5.74 -3.89
CA VAL A 507 -4.63 4.73 -4.53
C VAL A 507 -4.72 3.50 -3.64
N ILE A 508 -5.94 3.13 -3.25
CA ILE A 508 -6.20 1.97 -2.39
C ILE A 508 -6.69 0.81 -3.28
N ILE A 509 -6.00 -0.33 -3.22
CA ILE A 509 -6.36 -1.57 -3.91
C ILE A 509 -6.86 -2.55 -2.86
N ASN A 510 -8.10 -3.02 -3.00
CA ASN A 510 -8.63 -4.12 -2.21
C ASN A 510 -8.10 -5.43 -2.79
N LEU A 511 -7.55 -6.30 -1.95
CA LEU A 511 -7.10 -7.64 -2.33
C LEU A 511 -8.23 -8.68 -2.18
N GLU A 512 -9.15 -8.46 -1.25
CA GLU A 512 -10.33 -9.31 -1.02
C GLU A 512 -11.65 -8.54 -1.15
N PRO A 513 -12.74 -9.23 -1.58
CA PRO A 513 -12.80 -10.63 -2.04
C PRO A 513 -12.25 -10.82 -3.46
N THR A 514 -12.11 -9.72 -4.22
CA THR A 514 -11.46 -9.71 -5.54
C THR A 514 -10.60 -8.47 -5.67
N VAL A 515 -9.50 -8.58 -6.42
CA VAL A 515 -8.58 -7.46 -6.63
C VAL A 515 -9.30 -6.33 -7.37
N SER A 516 -9.44 -5.19 -6.72
CA SER A 516 -10.15 -4.03 -7.27
C SER A 516 -9.65 -2.71 -6.68
N VAL A 517 -9.77 -1.64 -7.45
CA VAL A 517 -9.47 -0.29 -6.94
C VAL A 517 -10.64 0.19 -6.08
N SER A 518 -10.31 0.70 -4.90
CA SER A 518 -11.29 1.31 -3.98
C SER A 518 -11.81 2.64 -4.50
N LYS A 519 -13.07 2.95 -4.16
CA LYS A 519 -13.69 4.25 -4.42
C LYS A 519 -13.19 5.38 -3.52
N ASN A 520 -12.25 5.10 -2.62
CA ASN A 520 -11.73 6.07 -1.64
C ASN A 520 -10.29 6.48 -1.94
N TYR A 521 -9.86 6.45 -3.21
CA TYR A 521 -8.56 6.98 -3.56
C TYR A 521 -8.57 8.52 -3.49
N MET A 522 -7.45 9.13 -3.11
CA MET A 522 -7.40 10.54 -2.71
C MET A 522 -6.35 11.31 -3.51
N HIS A 523 -6.61 12.59 -3.76
CA HIS A 523 -5.67 13.51 -4.40
C HIS A 523 -5.30 14.65 -3.45
N ILE A 524 -4.01 14.89 -3.27
CA ILE A 524 -3.46 16.02 -2.50
C ILE A 524 -2.79 16.97 -3.50
N ALA A 525 -3.37 18.15 -3.68
CA ALA A 525 -2.82 19.18 -4.55
C ALA A 525 -1.45 19.67 -4.05
N LEU A 526 -0.57 19.99 -4.99
CA LEU A 526 0.78 20.48 -4.77
C LEU A 526 1.03 21.74 -5.59
N ASP A 527 1.72 22.70 -4.97
CA ASP A 527 2.32 23.81 -5.67
C ASP A 527 3.52 23.33 -6.53
N LYS A 528 3.92 24.16 -7.50
CA LYS A 528 5.05 23.84 -8.40
C LYS A 528 6.34 23.57 -7.64
N ASP A 529 6.66 24.40 -6.65
CA ASP A 529 7.87 24.27 -5.83
C ASP A 529 7.84 22.96 -5.01
N ASP A 530 6.66 22.59 -4.49
CA ASP A 530 6.49 21.39 -3.69
C ASP A 530 6.54 20.13 -4.55
N TYR A 531 6.01 20.17 -5.77
CA TYR A 531 6.18 19.12 -6.76
C TYR A 531 7.66 18.86 -7.07
N GLU A 532 8.45 19.89 -7.36
CA GLU A 532 9.89 19.75 -7.65
C GLU A 532 10.67 19.16 -6.46
N ARG A 533 10.31 19.55 -5.23
CA ARG A 533 10.87 18.95 -4.00
C ARG A 533 10.50 17.49 -3.84
N CYS A 534 9.24 17.12 -4.11
CA CYS A 534 8.79 15.73 -4.04
C CYS A 534 9.41 14.84 -5.14
N LEU A 535 9.69 15.42 -6.31
CA LEU A 535 10.35 14.73 -7.41
C LEU A 535 11.82 14.41 -7.06
N SER A 536 12.57 15.44 -6.67
CA SER A 536 14.01 15.36 -6.37
C SER A 536 14.33 14.71 -5.00
N GLY A 537 13.44 14.87 -4.02
CA GLY A 537 13.65 14.50 -2.63
C GLY A 537 12.81 13.32 -2.14
N SER A 538 13.07 12.91 -0.89
CA SER A 538 12.24 11.96 -0.12
C SER A 538 11.41 12.73 0.90
N THR A 539 10.54 13.60 0.42
CA THR A 539 9.67 14.49 1.23
C THR A 539 8.24 13.97 1.38
N CYS A 540 7.91 12.88 0.69
CA CYS A 540 6.63 12.20 0.77
C CYS A 540 6.77 10.88 1.51
N SER A 541 5.93 10.67 2.51
CA SER A 541 5.82 9.39 3.20
C SER A 541 4.43 9.20 3.80
N PHE A 542 4.03 7.95 4.04
CA PHE A 542 2.82 7.67 4.80
C PHE A 542 2.94 6.40 5.64
N GLY A 543 2.09 6.28 6.65
CA GLY A 543 1.82 5.07 7.41
C GLY A 543 0.33 4.81 7.49
N ILE A 544 -0.04 3.57 7.82
CA ILE A 544 -1.44 3.14 7.93
C ILE A 544 -1.68 2.73 9.38
N SER A 545 -2.74 3.24 10.01
CA SER A 545 -3.15 2.84 11.35
C SER A 545 -3.85 1.49 11.33
N HIS A 546 -3.92 0.85 12.49
CA HIS A 546 -4.92 -0.20 12.69
C HIS A 546 -6.31 0.43 12.72
N ALA A 547 -7.34 -0.39 12.53
CA ALA A 547 -8.71 0.02 12.74
C ALA A 547 -8.89 0.54 14.17
N ILE A 548 -9.41 1.77 14.31
CA ILE A 548 -9.71 2.37 15.62
C ILE A 548 -11.08 1.88 16.08
N ASP A 549 -11.16 1.25 17.25
CA ASP A 549 -12.37 0.55 17.74
C ASP A 549 -13.66 1.39 17.67
N ALA A 550 -13.62 2.66 18.06
CA ALA A 550 -14.81 3.53 18.03
C ALA A 550 -15.36 3.79 16.62
N THR A 551 -14.49 3.75 15.60
CA THR A 551 -14.84 4.08 14.21
C THR A 551 -14.79 2.88 13.27
N GLY A 552 -14.19 1.77 13.70
CA GLY A 552 -13.87 0.59 12.90
C GLY A 552 -13.05 0.86 11.63
N SER A 553 -12.49 2.06 11.50
CA SER A 553 -11.85 2.56 10.29
C SER A 553 -10.34 2.61 10.45
N GLU A 554 -9.63 2.30 9.37
CA GLU A 554 -8.18 2.49 9.25
C GLU A 554 -7.90 3.87 8.67
N TYR A 555 -6.77 4.47 9.05
CA TYR A 555 -6.41 5.81 8.66
C TYR A 555 -5.03 5.84 8.04
N ILE A 556 -4.91 6.52 6.91
CA ILE A 556 -3.63 6.81 6.27
C ILE A 556 -3.13 8.13 6.85
N VAL A 557 -2.01 8.11 7.58
CA VAL A 557 -1.32 9.31 8.03
C VAL A 557 -0.19 9.59 7.07
N ALA A 558 -0.22 10.73 6.40
CA ALA A 558 0.75 11.10 5.37
C ALA A 558 1.46 12.41 5.72
N ASN A 559 2.75 12.45 5.42
CA ASN A 559 3.55 13.68 5.41
C ASN A 559 3.90 13.98 3.96
N VAL A 560 3.48 15.15 3.48
CA VAL A 560 3.78 15.66 2.15
C VAL A 560 4.49 17.00 2.32
N ASN A 561 5.83 16.98 2.16
CA ASN A 561 6.69 18.16 2.29
C ASN A 561 6.60 18.91 3.63
N GLY A 562 6.33 18.19 4.72
CA GLY A 562 6.22 18.76 6.08
C GLY A 562 4.77 19.00 6.52
N ASN A 563 3.81 18.92 5.59
CA ASN A 563 2.39 19.01 5.91
C ASN A 563 1.90 17.61 6.30
N LEU A 564 1.58 17.44 7.59
CA LEU A 564 1.05 16.20 8.14
C LEU A 564 -0.48 16.24 8.11
N PHE A 565 -1.10 15.18 7.62
CA PHE A 565 -2.55 14.99 7.65
C PHE A 565 -2.89 13.51 7.76
N ALA A 566 -4.15 13.21 8.07
CA ALA A 566 -4.66 11.85 8.05
C ALA A 566 -6.02 11.75 7.38
N VAL A 567 -6.20 10.67 6.62
CA VAL A 567 -7.40 10.40 5.83
C VAL A 567 -7.97 9.04 6.19
N SER A 568 -9.29 8.96 6.30
CA SER A 568 -10.02 7.72 6.53
C SER A 568 -10.03 6.83 5.29
N MET A 569 -9.67 5.55 5.43
CA MET A 569 -9.78 4.59 4.33
C MET A 569 -11.22 4.15 4.04
N THR A 570 -12.17 4.43 4.94
CA THR A 570 -13.58 4.01 4.80
C THR A 570 -14.45 5.10 4.19
N THR A 571 -14.26 6.36 4.60
CA THR A 571 -15.01 7.51 4.09
C THR A 571 -14.21 8.39 3.13
N GLY A 572 -12.88 8.28 3.10
CA GLY A 572 -12.05 9.24 2.36
C GLY A 572 -12.05 10.64 2.96
N ASN A 573 -12.60 10.84 4.16
CA ASN A 573 -12.54 12.13 4.84
C ASN A 573 -11.13 12.40 5.37
N GLU A 574 -10.67 13.63 5.19
CA GLU A 574 -9.58 14.17 5.99
C GLU A 574 -10.05 14.34 7.44
N VAL A 575 -9.33 13.75 8.39
CA VAL A 575 -9.71 13.69 9.81
C VAL A 575 -8.68 14.32 10.75
N MET A 576 -7.43 14.43 10.31
CA MET A 576 -6.39 15.20 11.02
C MET A 576 -5.67 16.11 10.03
N ALA A 577 -5.52 17.40 10.35
CA ALA A 577 -4.88 18.36 9.45
C ALA A 577 -4.44 19.65 10.17
N GLU A 578 -3.55 20.42 9.53
CA GLU A 578 -3.18 21.79 9.94
C GLU A 578 -4.15 22.80 9.29
N THR A 579 -5.39 22.86 9.78
CA THR A 579 -6.49 23.63 9.15
C THR A 579 -6.96 24.84 9.96
N GLN A 580 -7.74 25.71 9.29
CA GLN A 580 -8.28 26.96 9.81
C GLN A 580 -9.43 26.77 10.82
N GLU A 581 -9.79 27.84 11.53
CA GLU A 581 -10.90 27.88 12.48
C GLU A 581 -12.23 27.47 11.83
N GLY A 582 -12.91 26.46 12.40
CA GLY A 582 -14.24 25.99 11.97
C GLY A 582 -14.26 24.67 11.20
N TRP A 583 -13.10 24.04 10.93
CA TRP A 583 -13.06 22.68 10.41
C TRP A 583 -13.40 21.64 11.50
N VAL A 584 -14.08 20.56 11.11
CA VAL A 584 -14.53 19.50 12.03
C VAL A 584 -13.60 18.31 11.87
N GLY A 585 -12.62 18.20 12.77
CA GLY A 585 -11.63 17.13 12.81
C GLY A 585 -10.58 17.41 13.89
N CYS A 586 -9.51 16.60 13.93
CA CYS A 586 -8.42 16.78 14.90
C CYS A 586 -7.43 17.82 14.39
N HIS A 587 -7.38 18.99 15.05
CA HIS A 587 -6.49 20.07 14.66
C HIS A 587 -5.04 19.81 15.11
N LEU A 588 -4.12 19.79 14.13
CA LEU A 588 -2.69 19.68 14.40
C LEU A 588 -2.10 21.07 14.69
N SER A 589 -1.94 21.41 15.97
CA SER A 589 -1.33 22.68 16.41
C SER A 589 0.20 22.63 16.42
N LEU A 590 0.79 22.20 15.30
CA LEU A 590 2.23 22.06 15.15
C LEU A 590 2.88 23.43 14.90
N LYS A 591 4.00 23.73 15.55
CA LYS A 591 4.78 24.94 15.23
C LYS A 591 5.53 24.74 13.92
N LYS A 592 5.61 25.77 13.09
CA LYS A 592 6.41 25.77 11.85
C LYS A 592 7.83 25.24 12.12
N GLY A 593 8.23 24.20 11.38
CA GLY A 593 9.54 23.56 11.48
C GLY A 593 9.67 22.43 12.52
N GLN A 594 8.60 22.09 13.27
CA GLN A 594 8.61 20.92 14.16
C GLN A 594 8.61 19.59 13.40
N VAL A 595 8.02 19.57 12.21
CA VAL A 595 8.07 18.43 11.29
C VAL A 595 8.99 18.80 10.13
N PRO A 596 10.21 18.26 10.08
CA PRO A 596 11.07 18.42 8.92
C PRO A 596 10.38 17.93 7.64
N PRO A 597 10.53 18.61 6.49
CA PRO A 597 9.91 18.18 5.24
C PRO A 597 10.27 16.77 4.81
N THR A 598 11.48 16.30 5.14
CA THR A 598 11.99 14.96 4.83
C THR A 598 11.62 13.90 5.87
N SER A 599 10.69 14.20 6.77
CA SER A 599 10.29 13.26 7.81
C SER A 599 9.49 12.10 7.22
N LYS A 600 9.93 10.88 7.51
CA LYS A 600 9.18 9.66 7.25
C LYS A 600 8.17 9.43 8.36
N VAL A 601 7.02 8.88 7.99
CA VAL A 601 5.90 8.57 8.88
C VAL A 601 5.82 7.07 9.12
N GLU A 602 5.72 6.68 10.39
CA GLU A 602 5.30 5.35 10.82
C GLU A 602 4.20 5.47 11.87
N VAL A 603 3.18 4.63 11.80
CA VAL A 603 1.97 4.76 12.62
C VAL A 603 1.78 3.50 13.47
N ALA A 604 1.65 3.67 14.77
CA ALA A 604 1.36 2.60 15.73
C ALA A 604 -0.01 2.82 16.39
N SER A 605 -0.81 1.77 16.48
CA SER A 605 -2.05 1.78 17.26
C SER A 605 -1.81 1.01 18.55
N THR A 606 -1.50 1.71 19.64
CA THR A 606 -1.24 1.11 20.94
C THR A 606 -2.50 1.13 21.82
N SER A 607 -2.51 0.39 22.93
CA SER A 607 -3.59 0.48 23.93
C SER A 607 -3.79 1.91 24.50
N LYS A 608 -2.81 2.79 24.31
CA LYS A 608 -2.83 4.20 24.77
C LYS A 608 -3.28 5.17 23.68
N GLY A 609 -3.76 4.68 22.54
CA GLY A 609 -4.18 5.47 21.39
C GLY A 609 -3.21 5.40 20.19
N LEU A 610 -3.52 6.22 19.19
CA LEU A 610 -2.74 6.33 17.95
C LEU A 610 -1.45 7.10 18.21
N GLN A 611 -0.31 6.52 17.85
CA GLN A 611 1.00 7.14 17.92
C GLN A 611 1.57 7.25 16.50
N VAL A 612 2.06 8.44 16.15
CA VAL A 612 2.68 8.71 14.85
C VAL A 612 4.14 9.06 15.10
N LEU A 613 5.03 8.19 14.63
CA LEU A 613 6.47 8.39 14.67
C LEU A 613 6.92 9.11 13.41
N LEU A 614 7.58 10.25 13.60
CA LEU A 614 8.21 11.06 12.56
C LEU A 614 9.72 11.00 12.73
N TYR A 615 10.43 10.62 11.68
CA TYR A 615 11.88 10.47 11.73
C TYR A 615 12.54 10.89 10.43
N THR A 616 13.80 11.31 10.49
CA THR A 616 14.55 11.75 9.31
C THR A 616 16.00 11.30 9.40
N HIS A 617 16.64 11.20 8.23
CA HIS A 617 18.05 10.87 8.12
C HIS A 617 18.97 12.00 8.62
N THR A 618 18.47 13.23 8.69
CA THR A 618 19.25 14.42 9.08
C THR A 618 19.29 14.69 10.58
N LEU A 619 18.26 14.28 11.32
CA LEU A 619 18.13 14.56 12.75
C LEU A 619 18.46 13.33 13.59
N ASN A 620 19.13 13.57 14.71
CA ASN A 620 19.46 12.53 15.69
C ASN A 620 18.35 12.37 16.75
N SER A 621 17.10 12.57 16.34
CA SER A 621 15.91 12.43 17.19
C SER A 621 14.74 12.02 16.33
N ALA A 622 13.87 11.18 16.88
CA ALA A 622 12.55 10.95 16.30
C ALA A 622 11.50 11.72 17.10
N VAL A 623 10.52 12.29 16.42
CA VAL A 623 9.36 12.96 17.03
C VAL A 623 8.23 11.95 17.12
N LEU A 624 7.62 11.82 18.28
CA LEU A 624 6.48 10.96 18.55
C LEU A 624 5.27 11.86 18.80
N LEU A 625 4.30 11.82 17.90
CA LEU A 625 3.00 12.44 18.10
C LEU A 625 2.06 11.41 18.71
N GLN A 626 1.51 11.70 19.87
CA GLN A 626 0.54 10.84 20.54
C GLN A 626 -0.83 11.49 20.45
N VAL A 627 -1.77 10.81 19.79
CA VAL A 627 -3.17 11.20 19.75
C VAL A 627 -3.88 10.56 20.93
N ARG A 628 -4.46 11.39 21.79
CA ARG A 628 -5.25 10.97 22.96
C ARG A 628 -6.73 11.14 22.66
N ASP A 629 -7.49 10.10 22.97
CA ASP A 629 -8.94 10.09 22.83
C ASP A 629 -9.58 10.65 24.12
N GLU A 630 -10.11 11.88 24.03
CA GLU A 630 -10.83 12.55 25.12
C GLU A 630 -12.37 12.46 24.96
N ASN A 631 -12.85 11.64 24.02
CA ASN A 631 -14.28 11.44 23.81
C ASN A 631 -14.92 10.68 24.99
N THR A 632 -16.20 10.96 25.24
CA THR A 632 -16.98 10.22 26.23
C THR A 632 -17.33 8.82 25.72
N GLN A 633 -17.60 7.89 26.64
CA GLN A 633 -18.02 6.53 26.29
C GLN A 633 -19.28 6.53 25.40
N GLU A 634 -20.20 7.46 25.63
CA GLU A 634 -21.43 7.63 24.84
C GLU A 634 -21.13 8.07 23.41
N GLN A 635 -20.21 9.03 23.23
CA GLN A 635 -19.76 9.47 21.90
C GLN A 635 -19.11 8.32 21.12
N ARG A 636 -18.23 7.53 21.76
CA ARG A 636 -17.61 6.35 21.13
C ARG A 636 -18.65 5.32 20.71
N LYS A 637 -19.61 5.01 21.59
CA LYS A 637 -20.70 4.06 21.30
C LYS A 637 -21.60 4.53 20.16
N GLN A 638 -21.93 5.81 20.11
CA GLN A 638 -22.73 6.37 19.01
C GLN A 638 -21.99 6.28 17.67
N THR A 639 -20.69 6.58 17.67
CA THR A 639 -19.83 6.48 16.48
C THR A 639 -19.76 5.04 15.98
N TRP A 640 -19.60 4.08 16.90
CA TRP A 640 -19.61 2.66 16.57
C TRP A 640 -20.95 2.20 16.00
N ILE A 641 -22.07 2.64 16.57
CA ILE A 641 -23.41 2.31 16.04
C ILE A 641 -23.58 2.86 14.62
N ALA A 642 -23.12 4.08 14.36
CA ALA A 642 -23.16 4.68 13.01
C ALA A 642 -22.29 3.88 12.02
N PHE A 643 -21.12 3.41 12.44
CA PHE A 643 -20.26 2.53 11.64
C PHE A 643 -20.92 1.18 11.33
N GLN A 644 -21.56 0.57 12.32
CA GLN A 644 -22.31 -0.68 12.10
C GLN A 644 -23.42 -0.48 11.08
N GLN A 645 -24.16 0.63 11.15
CA GLN A 645 -25.17 0.97 10.14
C GLN A 645 -24.54 1.19 8.77
N TRP A 646 -23.37 1.82 8.68
CA TRP A 646 -22.63 1.97 7.42
C TRP A 646 -22.35 0.63 6.76
N ILE A 647 -21.81 -0.35 7.51
CA ILE A 647 -21.49 -1.68 6.99
C ILE A 647 -22.74 -2.41 6.50
N HIS A 648 -23.81 -2.41 7.30
CA HIS A 648 -25.01 -3.20 7.01
C HIS A 648 -25.87 -2.67 5.85
N VAL A 649 -25.62 -1.43 5.39
CA VAL A 649 -26.36 -0.85 4.26
C VAL A 649 -25.95 -1.46 2.91
N GLY A 650 -24.79 -2.14 2.83
CA GLY A 650 -24.30 -2.82 1.62
C GLY A 650 -24.69 -4.29 1.47
N THR A 651 -25.19 -4.97 2.52
CA THR A 651 -25.27 -6.44 2.57
C THR A 651 -26.48 -7.07 1.86
N LYS A 652 -27.19 -6.33 0.98
CA LYS A 652 -28.19 -6.96 0.10
C LYS A 652 -27.62 -7.49 -1.22
N ASN A 653 -26.41 -7.12 -1.63
CA ASN A 653 -25.68 -7.77 -2.73
C ASN A 653 -24.17 -7.44 -2.66
N THR A 654 -23.36 -8.49 -2.45
CA THR A 654 -21.95 -8.62 -2.91
C THR A 654 -20.93 -7.55 -2.52
N GLU A 655 -20.92 -7.05 -1.29
CA GLU A 655 -19.70 -6.55 -0.64
C GLU A 655 -19.61 -7.21 0.74
N CYS A 656 -19.00 -8.40 0.80
CA CYS A 656 -18.54 -8.96 2.07
C CYS A 656 -17.44 -8.02 2.56
N VAL A 657 -17.76 -7.14 3.51
CA VAL A 657 -16.73 -6.50 4.31
C VAL A 657 -16.04 -7.64 5.07
N PRO A 658 -14.72 -7.81 4.93
CA PRO A 658 -14.01 -8.79 5.72
C PRO A 658 -14.30 -8.46 7.18
N VAL A 659 -14.75 -9.46 7.95
CA VAL A 659 -14.71 -9.40 9.40
C VAL A 659 -13.28 -9.02 9.70
N THR A 660 -13.03 -7.76 10.08
CA THR A 660 -11.73 -7.35 10.57
C THR A 660 -11.52 -8.21 11.81
N LEU A 661 -10.79 -9.31 11.63
CA LEU A 661 -10.30 -10.13 12.73
C LEU A 661 -9.41 -9.18 13.53
N HIS A 662 -10.02 -8.57 14.53
CA HIS A 662 -9.33 -7.65 15.42
C HIS A 662 -8.35 -8.49 16.24
N THR A 663 -7.09 -8.07 16.24
CA THR A 663 -6.03 -8.46 17.17
C THR A 663 -5.63 -9.94 17.25
N ILE A 664 -4.36 -10.20 16.93
CA ILE A 664 -3.60 -11.25 17.61
C ILE A 664 -3.26 -10.69 19.00
N ARG A 665 -4.04 -11.04 20.02
CA ARG A 665 -3.67 -10.69 21.39
C ARG A 665 -2.74 -11.78 21.92
N LYS A 666 -1.49 -11.42 22.20
CA LYS A 666 -0.56 -12.28 22.92
C LYS A 666 -0.98 -12.30 24.40
N HIS A 667 -1.36 -13.47 24.89
CA HIS A 667 -1.55 -13.69 26.32
C HIS A 667 -0.54 -14.71 26.81
N ASP A 668 0.33 -14.26 27.70
CA ASP A 668 1.34 -15.10 28.32
C ASP A 668 0.76 -15.64 29.63
N TRP A 669 0.48 -16.95 29.68
CA TRP A 669 0.12 -17.61 30.92
C TRP A 669 1.36 -18.22 31.58
N THR A 670 1.60 -17.81 32.81
CA THR A 670 2.56 -18.46 33.71
C THR A 670 1.77 -19.29 34.72
N PHE A 671 1.86 -20.61 34.65
CA PHE A 671 1.25 -21.48 35.66
C PHE A 671 2.07 -21.40 36.95
N GLU A 672 1.43 -21.16 38.09
CA GLU A 672 2.09 -21.17 39.39
C GLU A 672 2.78 -22.51 39.63
N GLY A 673 4.07 -22.48 39.98
CA GLY A 673 4.84 -23.66 40.37
C GLY A 673 5.67 -24.34 39.27
N HIS A 674 5.57 -23.91 38.01
CA HIS A 674 6.43 -24.43 36.92
C HIS A 674 7.06 -23.28 36.13
N SER A 675 8.33 -22.97 36.42
CA SER A 675 9.12 -21.95 35.73
C SER A 675 9.47 -22.29 34.27
N ASP A 676 9.20 -23.52 33.84
CA ASP A 676 9.76 -24.08 32.60
C ASP A 676 8.68 -24.41 31.55
N VAL A 677 7.40 -24.18 31.86
CA VAL A 677 6.28 -24.44 30.93
C VAL A 677 5.56 -23.13 30.62
N TYR A 678 5.95 -22.52 29.51
CA TYR A 678 5.26 -21.35 28.94
C TYR A 678 4.29 -21.84 27.87
N ILE A 679 2.99 -21.67 28.12
CA ILE A 679 1.97 -21.85 27.08
C ILE A 679 1.67 -20.45 26.54
N GLN A 680 2.11 -20.21 25.30
CA GLN A 680 1.80 -18.99 24.57
C GLN A 680 0.59 -19.28 23.69
N CYS A 681 -0.57 -18.75 24.06
CA CYS A 681 -1.78 -18.85 23.25
C CYS A 681 -1.97 -17.56 22.46
N PHE A 682 -2.11 -17.72 21.14
CA PHE A 682 -2.59 -16.66 20.26
C PHE A 682 -4.11 -16.80 20.20
N MET A 683 -4.84 -15.85 20.79
CA MET A 683 -6.28 -15.76 20.56
C MET A 683 -6.53 -14.73 19.47
N GLU A 684 -7.09 -15.18 18.36
CA GLU A 684 -7.84 -14.34 17.42
C GLU A 684 -9.17 -14.01 18.10
N SER A 685 -9.16 -12.97 18.94
CA SER A 685 -10.34 -12.58 19.70
C SER A 685 -11.05 -11.44 18.98
N LEU A 686 -12.32 -11.65 18.65
CA LEU A 686 -13.24 -10.60 18.24
C LEU A 686 -13.52 -9.70 19.45
N VAL A 687 -12.67 -8.69 19.66
CA VAL A 687 -12.73 -7.87 20.87
C VAL A 687 -13.68 -6.69 20.66
N LEU A 688 -14.87 -6.84 21.22
CA LEU A 688 -15.72 -5.76 21.68
C LEU A 688 -15.05 -5.09 22.90
N ASP A 689 -13.99 -4.31 22.72
CA ASP A 689 -13.42 -3.45 23.78
C ASP A 689 -14.29 -2.18 23.97
N LEU A 690 -15.59 -2.40 24.18
CA LEU A 690 -16.50 -1.40 24.75
C LEU A 690 -16.74 -1.63 26.25
N ILE A 691 -16.19 -2.70 26.83
CA ILE A 691 -16.33 -3.04 28.24
C ILE A 691 -15.01 -3.67 28.71
N ASP A 692 -14.10 -2.85 29.23
CA ASP A 692 -13.32 -3.18 30.44
C ASP A 692 -12.56 -1.94 30.90
N GLY A 693 -13.34 -1.01 31.45
CA GLY A 693 -12.86 0.04 32.33
C GLY A 693 -13.48 -0.14 33.71
N GLN A 694 -12.74 -0.81 34.59
CA GLN A 694 -12.89 -0.84 36.05
C GLN A 694 -14.22 -1.32 36.65
N SER A 695 -14.20 -2.55 37.15
CA SER A 695 -14.86 -2.87 38.41
C SER A 695 -13.95 -3.77 39.26
N LYS A 696 -13.41 -3.17 40.33
CA LYS A 696 -12.80 -3.72 41.56
C LYS A 696 -12.09 -5.07 41.52
#